data_AF-A0A1Q7K4K9-F1
#
_entry.id   AF-A0A1Q7K4K9-F1
#
_cell.length_a   1.000
_cell.length_b   1.000
_cell.length_c   1.000
_cell.angle_alpha   90.00
_cell.angle_beta   90.00
_cell.angle_gamma   90.00
#
_symmetry.space_group_name_H-M   'P 1'
#
loop_
_entity.id
_entity.type
_entity.pdbx_description
1 polymer ?
#
loop_
_entity_poly.entity_id
_entity_poly.type
_entity_poly.pdbx_seq_one_letter_code
_entity_poly.pdbx_strand_id
1 'polypeptide(L)'
;MALLDRFRTHPRQKHPDPAIRLAFVQEIPIDERELLAEIAREDADARVRRAAVAKLMDVAALAGVAKNDADEGVRAQAVAMLRDLALESFEGMGETESLAAVEALDALSDVKTLAAIAKSAPREPAALRALGRVSDTHSLGSIARHAEHEAVRRAAFEALQDHHEILAVALNSEFKDPTLAAVERITDRDELEQIAARAKNKSASKRARAIVREMDERAAQEAADAAAARADAAVKAAEAAAEAAAQPPPPDPAALERAAREADDRQAAADRARVAEVEAAERVRLQEEAAARRRADEETAARARVEAAEEAARRESERRHGRLTELATEAEAAAADADLAAARRRLGVARREWKDLSAGVTVDADLQSRFAAADATFVARDTAAHEEDQRARREALTRLQQMLTRIEALAARPELTLKAGERALRDVRTTLGSVPPLPSKREFEEIVRRLKAAQSALMPKVQELRDVADWQRWANVGIQEQLCEKMEALKALEDPEDIAHHVRDLQQQWRQAADVPRAQGEALWRRFKTAHDEVWARCEAHFAAQAGVRAENLAKKIALCERAEALAGSTAWIQTADEIKKLQADWKTIGPVTRGQEKTIWERFRSACDRFFTRRHADLAQRKAMWAENLAKKDALCAKAEALAESTDWEVAAAEIKRLQNEWKTIGPVKKTRSEAIWQRFRGACDHFFSRYAQRHDIERGERVAAREAIVAELETLAGLAGSQSTVDSPPSTVDGQPSTVDSQPSSTEAPPPDLLATVRGLRGRWQSELAARGVDRERAAALDERFAAAFKNVVARWPSAFSGTDLDPDANRRRMETIVKRMEDLASSLAGPALSGDAAVSPTTRLAAMLKEALAANTIGGKADEDSRLRAAAEEVRQAQQNFSRIGVMPDHERRALTDRFQRAIRRISERAGQAGRAGGAGWAGAAGRR
;
A
#
# COMPACT_ATOMS: atom_id res chain seq x y z
N MET A 1 -27.03 -19.27 77.32
CA MET A 1 -26.10 -18.13 77.17
C MET A 1 -25.95 -17.64 75.72
N ALA A 2 -25.99 -18.49 74.68
CA ALA A 2 -25.52 -18.13 73.33
C ALA A 2 -26.45 -17.36 72.36
N LEU A 3 -27.69 -16.98 72.74
CA LEU A 3 -28.64 -16.31 71.82
C LEU A 3 -28.92 -14.83 72.11
N LEU A 4 -28.61 -14.35 73.33
CA LEU A 4 -28.92 -12.97 73.75
C LEU A 4 -27.82 -11.95 73.39
N ASP A 5 -26.58 -12.39 73.12
CA ASP A 5 -25.49 -11.50 72.67
C ASP A 5 -25.62 -11.04 71.20
N ARG A 6 -26.54 -11.62 70.44
CA ARG A 6 -26.83 -11.20 69.05
C ARG A 6 -27.67 -9.93 68.93
N PHE A 7 -28.29 -9.46 70.02
CA PHE A 7 -29.15 -8.27 70.05
C PHE A 7 -28.55 -7.09 70.83
N ARG A 8 -27.30 -7.22 71.31
CA ARG A 8 -26.54 -6.04 71.73
C ARG A 8 -26.13 -5.26 70.49
N THR A 9 -26.37 -3.95 70.48
CA THR A 9 -25.83 -3.03 69.48
C THR A 9 -24.32 -2.95 69.67
N HIS A 10 -23.59 -3.87 69.05
CA HIS A 10 -22.13 -3.85 69.07
C HIS A 10 -21.64 -2.53 68.47
N PRO A 11 -20.79 -1.74 69.16
CA PRO A 11 -20.29 -0.49 68.62
C PRO A 11 -19.54 -0.77 67.33
N ARG A 12 -19.68 0.09 66.31
CA ARG A 12 -19.26 -0.20 64.92
C ARG A 12 -17.81 -0.68 64.80
N GLN A 13 -16.92 -0.16 65.65
CA GLN A 13 -15.53 -0.60 65.83
C GLN A 13 -15.30 -2.08 66.17
N LYS A 14 -16.25 -2.75 66.84
CA LYS A 14 -16.15 -4.16 67.29
C LYS A 14 -17.28 -5.03 66.72
N HIS A 15 -17.88 -4.58 65.61
CA HIS A 15 -18.90 -5.32 64.89
C HIS A 15 -18.32 -6.62 64.26
N PRO A 16 -19.00 -7.78 64.31
CA PRO A 16 -18.42 -9.04 63.84
C PRO A 16 -18.10 -9.05 62.33
N ASP A 17 -18.89 -8.38 61.50
CA ASP A 17 -18.62 -8.23 60.06
C ASP A 17 -17.48 -7.22 59.79
N PRO A 18 -16.35 -7.64 59.18
CA PRO A 18 -15.24 -6.75 58.85
C PRO A 18 -15.58 -5.68 57.81
N ALA A 19 -16.59 -5.87 56.95
CA ALA A 19 -17.00 -4.84 56.00
C ALA A 19 -17.57 -3.60 56.70
N ILE A 20 -18.32 -3.80 57.79
CA ILE A 20 -18.86 -2.72 58.62
C ILE A 20 -17.75 -2.03 59.43
N ARG A 21 -16.75 -2.79 59.92
CA ARG A 21 -15.56 -2.20 60.57
C ARG A 21 -14.69 -1.41 59.59
N LEU A 22 -14.52 -1.90 58.35
CA LEU A 22 -13.80 -1.19 57.29
C LEU A 22 -14.50 0.13 56.91
N ALA A 23 -15.82 0.12 56.77
CA ALA A 23 -16.60 1.34 56.54
C ALA A 23 -16.47 2.32 57.72
N PHE A 24 -16.52 1.83 58.95
CA PHE A 24 -16.28 2.66 60.15
C PHE A 24 -14.89 3.31 60.12
N VAL A 25 -13.82 2.56 59.81
CA VAL A 25 -12.46 3.10 59.67
C VAL A 25 -12.36 4.20 58.60
N GLN A 26 -13.15 4.13 57.53
CA GLN A 26 -13.20 5.21 56.53
C GLN A 26 -13.82 6.50 57.09
N GLU A 27 -14.72 6.42 58.07
CA GLU A 27 -15.39 7.56 58.70
C GLU A 27 -14.59 8.20 59.85
N ILE A 28 -13.75 7.46 60.57
CA ILE A 28 -12.91 7.97 61.68
C ILE A 28 -12.03 9.16 61.21
N PRO A 29 -12.09 10.36 61.79
CA PRO A 29 -11.22 11.46 61.36
C PRO A 29 -9.75 11.24 61.78
N ILE A 30 -8.80 11.86 61.06
CA ILE A 30 -7.35 11.54 61.12
C ILE A 30 -6.71 11.93 62.48
N ASP A 31 -7.35 12.81 63.23
CA ASP A 31 -6.99 13.24 64.58
C ASP A 31 -7.31 12.21 65.67
N GLU A 32 -8.18 11.21 65.42
CA GLU A 32 -8.43 10.07 66.33
C GLU A 32 -7.29 9.03 66.30
N ARG A 33 -6.05 9.49 66.53
CA ARG A 33 -4.80 8.73 66.39
C ARG A 33 -4.76 7.47 67.26
N GLU A 34 -5.25 7.54 68.49
CA GLU A 34 -5.28 6.40 69.42
C GLU A 34 -6.19 5.27 68.92
N LEU A 35 -7.39 5.62 68.45
CA LEU A 35 -8.36 4.63 67.92
C LEU A 35 -7.86 4.02 66.62
N LEU A 36 -7.28 4.82 65.72
CA LEU A 36 -6.64 4.33 64.50
C LEU A 36 -5.47 3.39 64.83
N ALA A 37 -4.70 3.67 65.89
CA ALA A 37 -3.60 2.81 66.35
C ALA A 37 -4.08 1.51 67.01
N GLU A 38 -5.18 1.51 67.78
CA GLU A 38 -5.83 0.28 68.30
C GLU A 38 -6.25 -0.61 67.11
N ILE A 39 -7.04 -0.05 66.18
CA ILE A 39 -7.58 -0.82 65.04
C ILE A 39 -6.44 -1.32 64.12
N ALA A 40 -5.43 -0.50 63.84
CA ALA A 40 -4.27 -0.87 63.02
C ALA A 40 -3.43 -2.01 63.61
N ARG A 41 -3.49 -2.24 64.93
CA ARG A 41 -2.74 -3.27 65.64
C ARG A 41 -3.56 -4.52 65.94
N GLU A 42 -4.84 -4.36 66.27
CA GLU A 42 -5.62 -5.39 66.98
C GLU A 42 -6.82 -5.95 66.18
N ASP A 43 -7.21 -5.34 65.05
CA ASP A 43 -8.32 -5.89 64.25
C ASP A 43 -7.95 -7.24 63.59
N ALA A 44 -8.85 -8.21 63.68
CA ALA A 44 -8.63 -9.55 63.11
C ALA A 44 -8.48 -9.55 61.57
N ASP A 45 -9.11 -8.62 60.84
CA ASP A 45 -9.08 -8.58 59.37
C ASP A 45 -8.00 -7.62 58.86
N ALA A 46 -7.05 -8.16 58.10
CA ALA A 46 -5.92 -7.41 57.55
C ALA A 46 -6.34 -6.22 56.67
N ARG A 47 -7.52 -6.26 56.02
CA ARG A 47 -8.03 -5.14 55.21
C ARG A 47 -8.45 -3.97 56.08
N VAL A 48 -9.04 -4.25 57.25
CA VAL A 48 -9.43 -3.24 58.24
C VAL A 48 -8.18 -2.61 58.84
N ARG A 49 -7.19 -3.42 59.26
CA ARG A 49 -5.88 -2.92 59.72
C ARG A 49 -5.20 -2.04 58.67
N ARG A 50 -5.13 -2.50 57.41
CA ARG A 50 -4.51 -1.74 56.31
C ARG A 50 -5.19 -0.38 56.07
N ALA A 51 -6.52 -0.33 56.18
CA ALA A 51 -7.27 0.92 56.05
C ALA A 51 -7.04 1.89 57.23
N ALA A 52 -6.85 1.36 58.45
CA ALA A 52 -6.51 2.18 59.61
C ALA A 52 -5.08 2.73 59.50
N VAL A 53 -4.12 1.89 59.11
CA VAL A 53 -2.73 2.30 58.78
C VAL A 53 -2.68 3.40 57.73
N ALA A 54 -3.54 3.34 56.69
CA ALA A 54 -3.61 4.36 55.65
C ALA A 54 -4.13 5.74 56.13
N LYS A 55 -4.56 5.87 57.39
CA LYS A 55 -5.00 7.12 58.03
C LYS A 55 -4.21 7.44 59.31
N LEU A 56 -3.29 6.57 59.71
CA LEU A 56 -2.53 6.68 60.95
C LEU A 56 -1.30 7.58 60.72
N MET A 57 -1.26 8.74 61.39
CA MET A 57 -0.11 9.67 61.33
C MET A 57 0.87 9.52 62.51
N ASP A 58 0.65 8.54 63.39
CA ASP A 58 1.57 8.24 64.49
C ASP A 58 2.74 7.37 63.99
N VAL A 59 3.93 7.96 63.94
CA VAL A 59 5.17 7.32 63.49
C VAL A 59 5.54 6.10 64.33
N ALA A 60 5.35 6.14 65.65
CA ALA A 60 5.71 5.03 66.54
C ALA A 60 4.75 3.85 66.38
N ALA A 61 3.46 4.12 66.24
CA ALA A 61 2.45 3.10 65.95
C ALA A 61 2.66 2.49 64.56
N LEU A 62 2.93 3.30 63.53
CA LEU A 62 3.29 2.83 62.18
C LEU A 62 4.54 1.95 62.19
N ALA A 63 5.61 2.35 62.88
CA ALA A 63 6.82 1.55 63.02
C ALA A 63 6.55 0.20 63.70
N GLY A 64 5.70 0.19 64.72
CA GLY A 64 5.24 -1.02 65.40
C GLY A 64 4.48 -1.97 64.47
N VAL A 65 3.58 -1.45 63.62
CA VAL A 65 2.83 -2.25 62.64
C VAL A 65 3.73 -2.74 61.52
N ALA A 66 4.57 -1.87 60.94
CA ALA A 66 5.52 -2.21 59.88
C ALA A 66 6.49 -3.33 60.29
N LYS A 67 6.89 -3.37 61.57
CA LYS A 67 7.78 -4.40 62.11
C LYS A 67 7.08 -5.72 62.43
N ASN A 68 5.86 -5.68 62.99
CA ASN A 68 5.28 -6.82 63.71
C ASN A 68 3.96 -7.38 63.13
N ASP A 69 3.30 -6.71 62.18
CA ASP A 69 2.04 -7.23 61.63
C ASP A 69 2.28 -8.53 60.84
N ALA A 70 1.35 -9.49 60.96
CA ALA A 70 1.43 -10.75 60.24
C ALA A 70 1.23 -10.60 58.72
N ASP A 71 0.39 -9.67 58.26
CA ASP A 71 0.08 -9.46 56.85
C ASP A 71 1.12 -8.56 56.16
N GLU A 72 1.71 -9.06 55.09
CA GLU A 72 2.74 -8.33 54.33
C GLU A 72 2.21 -7.03 53.72
N GLY A 73 0.97 -7.00 53.25
CA GLY A 73 0.38 -5.80 52.68
C GLY A 73 0.04 -4.74 53.73
N VAL A 74 -0.24 -5.12 54.98
CA VAL A 74 -0.35 -4.18 56.11
C VAL A 74 1.03 -3.61 56.45
N ARG A 75 2.08 -4.45 56.55
CA ARG A 75 3.46 -3.97 56.76
C ARG A 75 3.91 -3.01 55.65
N ALA A 76 3.67 -3.36 54.39
CA ALA A 76 4.00 -2.53 53.23
C ALA A 76 3.23 -1.19 53.22
N GLN A 77 1.95 -1.19 53.63
CA GLN A 77 1.17 0.06 53.78
C GLN A 77 1.73 0.95 54.89
N ALA A 78 2.22 0.37 56.00
CA ALA A 78 2.83 1.13 57.08
C ALA A 78 4.18 1.73 56.68
N VAL A 79 5.02 0.98 55.95
CA VAL A 79 6.25 1.48 55.33
C VAL A 79 5.96 2.61 54.33
N ALA A 80 4.93 2.46 53.49
CA ALA A 80 4.52 3.51 52.56
C ALA A 80 4.06 4.79 53.29
N MET A 81 3.30 4.66 54.38
CA MET A 81 2.89 5.82 55.18
C MET A 81 4.08 6.49 55.87
N LEU A 82 5.01 5.73 56.46
CA LEU A 82 6.26 6.28 57.02
C LEU A 82 7.07 7.05 55.96
N ARG A 83 7.16 6.53 54.73
CA ARG A 83 7.80 7.25 53.61
C ARG A 83 7.08 8.56 53.31
N ASP A 84 5.75 8.53 53.22
CA ASP A 84 4.97 9.70 52.84
C ASP A 84 5.01 10.79 53.93
N LEU A 85 5.10 10.40 55.21
CA LEU A 85 5.39 11.29 56.34
C LEU A 85 6.82 11.86 56.28
N ALA A 86 7.83 11.03 55.99
CA ALA A 86 9.22 11.47 55.84
C ALA A 86 9.40 12.49 54.69
N LEU A 87 8.63 12.34 53.61
CA LEU A 87 8.59 13.26 52.47
C LEU A 87 7.70 14.52 52.69
N GLU A 88 7.13 14.71 53.88
CA GLU A 88 6.18 15.79 54.21
C GLU A 88 4.99 15.87 53.24
N SER A 89 4.46 14.71 52.81
CA SER A 89 3.36 14.62 51.82
C SER A 89 2.00 15.09 52.34
N PHE A 90 1.93 15.53 53.59
CA PHE A 90 0.72 15.96 54.30
C PHE A 90 0.93 17.37 54.90
N GLU A 91 -0.12 18.18 54.93
CA GLU A 91 -0.05 19.53 55.50
C GLU A 91 0.16 19.49 57.03
N GLY A 92 1.04 20.36 57.55
CA GLY A 92 1.32 20.48 58.98
C GLY A 92 2.39 19.54 59.53
N MET A 93 3.11 18.80 58.68
CA MET A 93 4.23 17.94 59.11
C MET A 93 5.44 18.77 59.58
N GLY A 94 5.93 18.44 60.77
CA GLY A 94 7.14 19.03 61.35
C GLY A 94 8.42 18.28 60.96
N GLU A 95 9.56 18.94 61.18
CA GLU A 95 10.89 18.34 60.98
C GLU A 95 11.11 17.12 61.86
N THR A 96 10.57 17.19 63.08
CA THR A 96 10.58 16.15 64.11
C THR A 96 9.90 14.86 63.63
N GLU A 97 8.72 14.99 63.03
CA GLU A 97 7.93 13.87 62.52
C GLU A 97 8.55 13.28 61.24
N SER A 98 9.04 14.13 60.34
CA SER A 98 9.79 13.69 59.14
C SER A 98 11.03 12.89 59.54
N LEU A 99 11.86 13.41 60.45
CA LEU A 99 13.07 12.74 60.92
C LEU A 99 12.76 11.42 61.65
N ALA A 100 11.78 11.42 62.56
CA ALA A 100 11.35 10.22 63.26
C ALA A 100 10.85 9.12 62.30
N ALA A 101 10.17 9.50 61.21
CA ALA A 101 9.72 8.55 60.20
C ALA A 101 10.90 7.92 59.42
N VAL A 102 11.97 8.69 59.17
CA VAL A 102 13.23 8.16 58.60
C VAL A 102 13.91 7.21 59.58
N GLU A 103 13.97 7.53 60.87
CA GLU A 103 14.56 6.65 61.89
C GLU A 103 13.79 5.34 62.07
N ALA A 104 12.46 5.38 61.97
CA ALA A 104 11.62 4.20 61.93
C ALA A 104 11.93 3.31 60.72
N LEU A 105 12.11 3.88 59.52
CA LEU A 105 12.45 3.15 58.30
C LEU A 105 13.87 2.57 58.32
N ASP A 106 14.82 3.27 58.93
CA ASP A 106 16.17 2.76 59.20
C ASP A 106 16.14 1.52 60.11
N ALA A 107 15.38 1.59 61.21
CA ALA A 107 15.19 0.45 62.12
C ALA A 107 14.53 -0.78 61.44
N LEU A 108 13.83 -0.59 60.32
CA LEU A 108 13.25 -1.64 59.47
C LEU A 108 14.21 -2.13 58.36
N SER A 109 15.33 -1.44 58.15
CA SER A 109 16.33 -1.71 57.11
C SER A 109 15.79 -1.68 55.66
N ASP A 110 14.76 -0.87 55.38
CA ASP A 110 14.28 -0.66 54.01
C ASP A 110 15.16 0.35 53.25
N VAL A 111 16.32 -0.14 52.79
CA VAL A 111 17.31 0.63 52.03
C VAL A 111 16.71 1.29 50.78
N LYS A 112 15.74 0.63 50.12
CA LYS A 112 15.13 1.15 48.88
C LYS A 112 14.25 2.36 49.16
N THR A 113 13.46 2.31 50.22
CA THR A 113 12.62 3.44 50.64
C THR A 113 13.50 4.59 51.18
N LEU A 114 14.54 4.28 51.95
CA LEU A 114 15.52 5.27 52.41
C LEU A 114 16.24 5.97 51.25
N ALA A 115 16.62 5.25 50.19
CA ALA A 115 17.21 5.85 48.99
C ALA A 115 16.26 6.79 48.24
N ALA A 116 14.96 6.49 48.22
CA ALA A 116 13.95 7.40 47.67
C ALA A 116 13.78 8.67 48.52
N ILE A 117 13.83 8.55 49.84
CA ILE A 117 13.74 9.68 50.78
C ILE A 117 15.00 10.55 50.68
N ALA A 118 16.19 9.96 50.69
CA ALA A 118 17.46 10.68 50.52
C ALA A 118 17.51 11.51 49.23
N LYS A 119 16.81 11.05 48.19
CA LYS A 119 16.72 11.75 46.90
C LYS A 119 15.71 12.91 46.90
N SER A 120 14.61 12.82 47.64
CA SER A 120 13.43 13.67 47.41
C SER A 120 12.74 14.21 48.67
N ALA A 121 13.33 14.04 49.85
CA ALA A 121 12.83 14.70 51.06
C ALA A 121 13.12 16.21 51.01
N PRO A 122 12.16 17.07 51.39
CA PRO A 122 12.29 18.54 51.30
C PRO A 122 13.14 19.15 52.43
N ARG A 123 13.53 18.35 53.43
CA ARG A 123 14.38 18.76 54.56
C ARG A 123 15.73 18.06 54.45
N GLU A 124 16.80 18.86 54.46
CA GLU A 124 18.17 18.34 54.40
C GLU A 124 18.52 17.36 55.54
N PRO A 125 18.12 17.58 56.82
CA PRO A 125 18.39 16.63 57.90
C PRO A 125 17.76 15.25 57.68
N ALA A 126 16.51 15.20 57.20
CA ALA A 126 15.82 13.94 56.91
C ALA A 126 16.46 13.22 55.71
N ALA A 127 16.82 13.95 54.66
CA ALA A 127 17.51 13.41 53.49
C ALA A 127 18.90 12.84 53.84
N LEU A 128 19.69 13.55 54.66
CA LEU A 128 20.99 13.08 55.16
C LEU A 128 20.84 11.86 56.08
N ARG A 129 19.86 11.86 56.99
CA ARG A 129 19.58 10.75 57.89
C ARG A 129 19.19 9.47 57.13
N ALA A 130 18.44 9.62 56.04
CA ALA A 130 18.07 8.52 55.15
C ALA A 130 19.26 8.00 54.33
N LEU A 131 20.09 8.90 53.81
CA LEU A 131 21.31 8.57 53.06
C LEU A 131 22.29 7.72 53.88
N GLY A 132 22.45 7.98 55.19
CA GLY A 132 23.45 7.35 56.05
C GLY A 132 23.41 5.81 56.15
N ARG A 133 22.39 5.17 55.55
CA ARG A 133 22.20 3.71 55.53
C ARG A 133 22.04 3.14 54.11
N VAL A 134 22.06 4.01 53.10
CA VAL A 134 22.13 3.61 51.69
C VAL A 134 23.58 3.28 51.38
N SER A 135 23.85 2.01 51.10
CA SER A 135 25.19 1.50 50.80
C SER A 135 25.32 0.86 49.42
N ASP A 136 24.21 0.69 48.69
CA ASP A 136 24.27 0.16 47.33
C ASP A 136 24.78 1.22 46.35
N THR A 137 25.75 0.84 45.53
CA THR A 137 26.47 1.74 44.62
C THR A 137 25.55 2.45 43.63
N HIS A 138 24.52 1.75 43.14
CA HIS A 138 23.58 2.29 42.18
C HIS A 138 22.68 3.38 42.79
N SER A 139 22.14 3.18 43.98
CA SER A 139 21.35 4.22 44.66
C SER A 139 22.22 5.40 45.07
N LEU A 140 23.45 5.18 45.55
CA LEU A 140 24.41 6.26 45.81
C LEU A 140 24.68 7.09 44.54
N GLY A 141 24.95 6.45 43.41
CA GLY A 141 25.11 7.11 42.11
C GLY A 141 23.85 7.82 41.61
N SER A 142 22.66 7.30 41.91
CA SER A 142 21.36 7.93 41.59
C SER A 142 21.07 9.15 42.47
N ILE A 143 21.38 9.08 43.77
CA ILE A 143 21.25 10.19 44.73
C ILE A 143 22.25 11.30 44.38
N ALA A 144 23.52 10.98 44.13
CA ALA A 144 24.54 11.94 43.70
C ALA A 144 24.16 12.71 42.42
N ARG A 145 23.43 12.08 41.49
CA ARG A 145 22.93 12.69 40.25
C ARG A 145 21.67 13.54 40.40
N HIS A 146 20.83 13.27 41.41
CA HIS A 146 19.43 13.70 41.39
C HIS A 146 18.83 14.17 42.73
N ALA A 147 19.55 14.09 43.85
CA ALA A 147 19.01 14.53 45.13
C ALA A 147 18.81 16.05 45.19
N GLU A 148 17.78 16.50 45.91
CA GLU A 148 17.40 17.92 46.00
C GLU A 148 18.49 18.77 46.68
N HIS A 149 19.00 18.32 47.82
CA HIS A 149 19.98 19.04 48.64
C HIS A 149 21.44 18.79 48.22
N GLU A 150 22.26 19.84 48.26
CA GLU A 150 23.68 19.78 47.86
C GLU A 150 24.51 18.90 48.79
N ALA A 151 24.35 19.05 50.10
CA ALA A 151 25.04 18.25 51.10
C ALA A 151 24.79 16.74 50.90
N VAL A 152 23.56 16.38 50.52
CA VAL A 152 23.15 14.97 50.29
C VAL A 152 23.75 14.42 49.00
N ARG A 153 23.72 15.18 47.89
CA ARG A 153 24.41 14.79 46.64
C ARG A 153 25.90 14.58 46.88
N ARG A 154 26.52 15.48 47.64
CA ARG A 154 27.94 15.44 47.97
C ARG A 154 28.28 14.23 48.83
N ALA A 155 27.58 14.01 49.93
CA ALA A 155 27.81 12.87 50.82
C ALA A 155 27.59 11.52 50.08
N ALA A 156 26.57 11.44 49.22
CA ALA A 156 26.32 10.23 48.42
C ALA A 156 27.44 9.97 47.40
N PHE A 157 27.99 11.03 46.80
CA PHE A 157 29.14 10.93 45.91
C PHE A 157 30.45 10.61 46.65
N GLU A 158 30.68 11.18 47.84
CA GLU A 158 31.85 10.91 48.66
C GLU A 158 31.91 9.43 49.08
N ALA A 159 30.76 8.84 49.41
CA ALA A 159 30.60 7.40 49.69
C ALA A 159 30.72 6.49 48.45
N LEU A 160 30.53 7.02 47.24
CA LEU A 160 30.58 6.24 46.01
C LEU A 160 32.02 5.89 45.61
N GLN A 161 32.30 4.60 45.42
CA GLN A 161 33.62 4.08 45.00
C GLN A 161 33.58 3.37 43.64
N ASP A 162 32.40 3.09 43.09
CA ASP A 162 32.25 2.39 41.82
C ASP A 162 32.59 3.32 40.65
N HIS A 163 33.60 2.93 39.87
CA HIS A 163 34.13 3.74 38.75
C HIS A 163 33.07 4.05 37.68
N HIS A 164 32.21 3.08 37.36
CA HIS A 164 31.18 3.25 36.34
C HIS A 164 30.07 4.22 36.80
N GLU A 165 29.63 4.15 38.06
CA GLU A 165 28.71 5.14 38.62
C GLU A 165 29.36 6.53 38.81
N ILE A 166 30.67 6.62 39.12
CA ILE A 166 31.41 7.90 39.14
C ILE A 166 31.42 8.54 37.73
N LEU A 167 31.75 7.77 36.69
CA LEU A 167 31.67 8.22 35.30
C LEU A 167 30.23 8.63 34.92
N ALA A 168 29.23 7.86 35.37
CA ALA A 168 27.82 8.20 35.15
C ALA A 168 27.40 9.51 35.84
N VAL A 169 27.94 9.81 37.03
CA VAL A 169 27.76 11.11 37.72
C VAL A 169 28.39 12.23 36.89
N ALA A 170 29.65 12.09 36.48
CA ALA A 170 30.37 13.10 35.67
C ALA A 170 29.66 13.43 34.35
N LEU A 171 29.09 12.42 33.67
CA LEU A 171 28.38 12.58 32.40
C LEU A 171 26.96 13.11 32.57
N ASN A 172 26.19 12.63 33.55
CA ASN A 172 24.72 12.77 33.55
C ASN A 172 24.14 13.65 34.65
N SER A 173 24.91 14.01 35.68
CA SER A 173 24.44 14.97 36.69
C SER A 173 24.43 16.39 36.12
N GLU A 174 23.43 17.17 36.52
CA GLU A 174 23.29 18.58 36.12
C GLU A 174 23.92 19.52 37.17
N PHE A 175 24.25 18.98 38.36
CA PHE A 175 24.81 19.72 39.49
C PHE A 175 26.33 19.85 39.40
N LYS A 176 26.85 21.05 39.64
CA LYS A 176 28.27 21.38 39.46
C LYS A 176 29.20 20.60 40.41
N ASP A 177 28.80 20.43 41.65
CA ASP A 177 29.71 20.00 42.73
C ASP A 177 30.01 18.50 42.68
N PRO A 178 29.01 17.58 42.61
CA PRO A 178 29.29 16.16 42.40
C PRO A 178 29.88 15.89 41.00
N THR A 179 29.58 16.69 39.97
CA THR A 179 30.20 16.49 38.65
C THR A 179 31.68 16.86 38.63
N LEU A 180 32.08 17.99 39.22
CA LEU A 180 33.49 18.35 39.32
C LEU A 180 34.26 17.32 40.16
N ALA A 181 33.73 16.93 41.32
CA ALA A 181 34.36 15.90 42.16
C ALA A 181 34.45 14.53 41.47
N ALA A 182 33.51 14.18 40.59
CA ALA A 182 33.59 13.01 39.73
C ALA A 182 34.70 13.14 38.67
N VAL A 183 34.82 14.28 38.01
CA VAL A 183 35.87 14.51 37.00
C VAL A 183 37.28 14.42 37.60
N GLU A 184 37.53 14.94 38.81
CA GLU A 184 38.84 14.80 39.47
C GLU A 184 39.20 13.35 39.85
N ARG A 185 38.22 12.42 39.91
CA ARG A 185 38.46 11.00 40.19
C ARG A 185 38.70 10.15 38.94
N ILE A 186 38.41 10.66 37.74
CA ILE A 186 38.68 9.94 36.49
C ILE A 186 40.13 10.18 36.08
N THR A 187 40.90 9.10 35.98
CA THR A 187 42.32 9.12 35.56
C THR A 187 42.53 8.66 34.12
N ASP A 188 41.53 8.02 33.52
CA ASP A 188 41.61 7.55 32.14
C ASP A 188 41.42 8.70 31.13
N ARG A 189 42.27 8.74 30.11
CA ARG A 189 42.26 9.81 29.10
C ARG A 189 41.00 9.77 28.24
N ASP A 190 40.62 8.59 27.76
CA ASP A 190 39.53 8.43 26.81
C ASP A 190 38.18 8.75 27.50
N GLU A 191 38.05 8.39 28.77
CA GLU A 191 36.91 8.78 29.61
C GLU A 191 36.86 10.30 29.88
N LEU A 192 38.00 10.95 30.16
CA LEU A 192 38.07 12.41 30.28
C LEU A 192 37.71 13.11 28.96
N GLU A 193 38.16 12.59 27.81
CA GLU A 193 37.76 13.10 26.49
C GLU A 193 36.26 12.86 26.22
N GLN A 194 35.69 11.72 26.65
CA GLN A 194 34.26 11.45 26.60
C GLN A 194 33.45 12.44 27.44
N ILE A 195 33.89 12.75 28.67
CA ILE A 195 33.28 13.76 29.55
C ILE A 195 33.39 15.16 28.93
N ALA A 196 34.58 15.52 28.42
CA ALA A 196 34.82 16.77 27.71
C ALA A 196 33.88 16.98 26.51
N ALA A 197 33.48 15.90 25.83
CA ALA A 197 32.59 15.93 24.68
C ALA A 197 31.09 15.81 25.02
N ARG A 198 30.71 15.04 26.05
CA ARG A 198 29.32 14.58 26.26
C ARG A 198 28.70 14.90 27.61
N ALA A 199 29.45 15.42 28.58
CA ALA A 199 28.88 15.74 29.90
C ALA A 199 27.79 16.80 29.81
N LYS A 200 26.66 16.57 30.48
CA LYS A 200 25.54 17.54 30.55
C LYS A 200 25.96 18.84 31.24
N ASN A 201 26.78 18.76 32.28
CA ASN A 201 27.25 19.93 33.01
C ASN A 201 28.47 20.56 32.32
N LYS A 202 28.36 21.85 31.97
CA LYS A 202 29.42 22.60 31.28
C LYS A 202 30.70 22.78 32.11
N SER A 203 30.61 22.82 33.44
CA SER A 203 31.78 22.87 34.31
C SER A 203 32.55 21.56 34.31
N ALA A 204 31.86 20.41 34.29
CA ALA A 204 32.48 19.09 34.14
C ALA A 204 33.23 18.96 32.82
N SER A 205 32.57 19.29 31.70
CA SER A 205 33.21 19.32 30.37
C SER A 205 34.43 20.26 30.32
N LYS A 206 34.35 21.45 30.95
CA LYS A 206 35.49 22.39 31.01
C LYS A 206 36.64 21.84 31.86
N ARG A 207 36.37 21.21 33.01
CA ARG A 207 37.43 20.67 33.87
C ARG A 207 38.10 19.45 33.23
N ALA A 208 37.34 18.55 32.62
CA ALA A 208 37.92 17.39 31.92
C ALA A 208 38.88 17.83 30.79
N ARG A 209 38.53 18.87 30.02
CA ARG A 209 39.46 19.48 29.03
C ARG A 209 40.72 20.07 29.66
N ALA A 210 40.62 20.63 30.87
CA ALA A 210 41.77 21.15 31.59
C ALA A 210 42.67 19.99 32.07
N ILE A 211 42.11 18.89 32.60
CA ILE A 211 42.88 17.71 33.01
C ILE A 211 43.57 17.06 31.80
N VAL A 212 42.88 16.84 30.67
CA VAL A 212 43.53 16.29 29.46
C VAL A 212 44.66 17.19 28.99
N ARG A 213 44.50 18.52 29.05
CA ARG A 213 45.57 19.47 28.74
C ARG A 213 46.72 19.41 29.74
N GLU A 214 46.44 19.30 31.04
CA GLU A 214 47.44 19.11 32.10
C GLU A 214 48.21 17.79 31.89
N MET A 215 47.55 16.72 31.42
CA MET A 215 48.18 15.45 31.03
C MET A 215 49.06 15.59 29.78
N ASP A 216 48.61 16.31 28.75
CA ASP A 216 49.39 16.58 27.54
C ASP A 216 50.62 17.46 27.83
N GLU A 217 50.46 18.51 28.64
CA GLU A 217 51.55 19.38 29.10
C GLU A 217 52.55 18.60 29.97
N ARG A 218 52.07 17.73 30.86
CA ARG A 218 52.92 16.84 31.66
C ARG A 218 53.64 15.80 30.82
N ALA A 219 52.99 15.19 29.84
CA ALA A 219 53.64 14.23 28.93
C ALA A 219 54.70 14.91 28.06
N ALA A 220 54.45 16.15 27.62
CA ALA A 220 55.45 16.97 26.93
C ALA A 220 56.63 17.33 27.83
N GLN A 221 56.37 17.67 29.11
CA GLN A 221 57.42 17.94 30.10
C GLN A 221 58.22 16.68 30.43
N GLU A 222 57.58 15.53 30.68
CA GLU A 222 58.28 14.25 30.93
C GLU A 222 59.09 13.79 29.70
N ALA A 223 58.63 14.09 28.48
CA ALA A 223 59.41 13.88 27.26
C ALA A 223 60.60 14.84 27.13
N ALA A 224 60.44 16.11 27.52
CA ALA A 224 61.51 17.10 27.57
C ALA A 224 62.55 16.77 28.65
N ASP A 225 62.11 16.36 29.85
CA ASP A 225 62.96 15.93 30.96
C ASP A 225 63.66 14.59 30.65
N ALA A 226 63.01 13.67 29.92
CA ALA A 226 63.67 12.47 29.42
C ALA A 226 64.69 12.78 28.29
N ALA A 227 64.49 13.86 27.51
CA ALA A 227 65.48 14.34 26.56
C ALA A 227 66.64 15.06 27.28
N ALA A 228 66.34 15.88 28.29
CA ALA A 228 67.31 16.56 29.13
C ALA A 228 68.13 15.55 29.94
N ALA A 229 67.52 14.51 30.54
CA ALA A 229 68.23 13.45 31.24
C ALA A 229 69.12 12.60 30.31
N ARG A 230 68.76 12.47 29.02
CA ARG A 230 69.64 11.86 28.00
C ARG A 230 70.80 12.79 27.62
N ALA A 231 70.59 14.11 27.63
CA ALA A 231 71.65 15.10 27.45
C ALA A 231 72.58 15.17 28.68
N ASP A 232 72.04 15.25 29.90
CA ASP A 232 72.77 15.20 31.17
C ASP A 232 73.52 13.88 31.37
N ALA A 233 72.99 12.75 30.89
CA ALA A 233 73.74 11.49 30.89
C ALA A 233 74.94 11.51 29.92
N ALA A 234 74.83 12.26 28.80
CA ALA A 234 75.95 12.50 27.89
C ALA A 234 76.94 13.56 28.43
N VAL A 235 76.46 14.55 29.18
CA VAL A 235 77.28 15.61 29.81
C VAL A 235 78.00 15.08 31.06
N LYS A 236 77.35 14.30 31.93
CA LYS A 236 77.99 13.65 33.09
C LYS A 236 79.03 12.60 32.69
N ALA A 237 78.91 12.02 31.51
CA ALA A 237 79.97 11.19 30.91
C ALA A 237 81.21 12.01 30.48
N ALA A 238 81.09 13.33 30.31
CA ALA A 238 82.18 14.25 30.02
C ALA A 238 82.70 14.99 31.28
N GLU A 239 81.83 15.37 32.22
CA GLU A 239 82.19 16.11 33.44
C GLU A 239 82.93 15.25 34.48
N ALA A 240 82.76 13.93 34.46
CA ALA A 240 83.53 12.99 35.29
C ALA A 240 85.06 13.04 35.02
N ALA A 241 85.53 13.77 34.00
CA ALA A 241 86.93 14.00 33.70
C ALA A 241 87.48 15.36 34.19
N ALA A 242 86.64 16.27 34.71
CA ALA A 242 86.99 17.69 34.88
C ALA A 242 87.20 18.16 36.34
N GLU A 243 86.62 17.49 37.34
CA GLU A 243 86.51 18.06 38.70
C GLU A 243 87.52 17.46 39.69
N ALA A 244 88.80 17.78 39.49
CA ALA A 244 89.90 17.44 40.39
C ALA A 244 90.75 18.69 40.74
N ALA A 245 90.12 19.78 41.23
CA ALA A 245 90.84 20.97 41.68
C ALA A 245 90.11 21.83 42.75
N ALA A 246 90.75 21.95 43.93
CA ALA A 246 90.80 23.10 44.85
C ALA A 246 89.58 23.53 45.74
N GLN A 247 89.78 23.29 47.05
CA GLN A 247 89.47 24.04 48.31
C GLN A 247 88.87 25.49 48.28
N PRO A 248 88.41 26.09 49.43
CA PRO A 248 88.63 25.73 50.87
C PRO A 248 87.41 25.86 51.85
N PRO A 249 87.56 25.49 53.15
CA PRO A 249 86.59 25.75 54.23
C PRO A 249 86.99 26.89 55.22
N PRO A 250 86.02 27.53 55.92
CA PRO A 250 86.23 28.50 57.01
C PRO A 250 86.13 27.86 58.45
N PRO A 251 86.35 28.60 59.56
CA PRO A 251 87.07 28.06 60.73
C PRO A 251 86.24 27.74 62.00
N ASP A 252 86.94 27.12 62.97
CA ASP A 252 86.46 26.62 64.27
C ASP A 252 86.73 27.62 65.44
N PRO A 253 85.87 27.73 66.48
CA PRO A 253 86.03 28.73 67.54
C PRO A 253 86.58 28.18 68.88
N ALA A 254 87.10 29.11 69.68
CA ALA A 254 87.41 28.98 71.12
C ALA A 254 88.60 28.09 71.54
N ALA A 255 89.76 28.73 71.74
CA ALA A 255 90.76 28.31 72.71
C ALA A 255 91.07 29.48 73.65
N LEU A 256 90.26 29.60 74.72
CA LEU A 256 90.57 30.43 75.88
C LEU A 256 91.89 29.96 76.54
N GLU A 257 92.58 30.93 77.14
CA GLU A 257 93.48 30.77 78.29
C GLU A 257 94.60 29.73 78.24
N ARG A 258 95.84 30.22 78.26
CA ARG A 258 96.86 29.79 79.24
C ARG A 258 98.06 30.75 79.30
N ALA A 259 98.63 30.88 80.51
CA ALA A 259 99.88 31.61 80.83
C ALA A 259 99.88 33.10 80.39
N ALA A 260 99.48 34.08 81.21
CA ALA A 260 99.86 34.34 82.60
C ALA A 260 101.38 34.36 82.84
N ARG A 261 101.89 35.60 83.06
CA ARG A 261 102.95 36.00 84.01
C ARG A 261 104.37 35.50 83.68
N GLU A 262 105.45 36.21 84.01
CA GLU A 262 105.78 36.94 85.25
C GLU A 262 107.07 37.77 85.04
N ALA A 263 107.38 38.68 85.97
CA ALA A 263 108.74 39.14 86.33
C ALA A 263 109.65 39.83 85.26
N ASP A 264 110.65 40.65 85.62
CA ASP A 264 110.78 41.65 86.71
C ASP A 264 112.03 42.51 86.41
N ASP A 265 112.23 43.57 87.19
CA ASP A 265 113.54 44.14 87.55
C ASP A 265 114.58 44.52 86.47
N ARG A 266 114.63 45.83 86.22
CA ARG A 266 115.78 46.74 86.42
C ARG A 266 115.28 48.17 86.11
N GLN A 267 115.37 49.17 86.98
CA GLN A 267 116.53 49.52 87.79
C GLN A 267 116.09 50.37 89.00
N ALA A 268 116.31 49.88 90.22
CA ALA A 268 116.33 50.74 91.42
C ALA A 268 117.72 51.41 91.57
N ALA A 269 117.80 52.41 92.46
CA ALA A 269 119.02 53.09 92.95
C ALA A 269 119.64 54.22 92.09
N ALA A 270 118.97 55.39 92.12
CA ALA A 270 119.59 56.71 92.33
C ALA A 270 118.47 57.75 92.61
N ASP A 271 118.44 58.58 93.66
CA ASP A 271 119.20 58.60 94.91
C ASP A 271 118.33 59.19 96.03
N ARG A 272 118.28 58.53 97.20
CA ARG A 272 117.39 58.91 98.33
C ARG A 272 117.97 60.04 99.20
N ALA A 273 118.48 61.11 98.58
CA ALA A 273 119.21 62.19 99.26
C ALA A 273 118.68 63.62 99.03
N ARG A 274 117.56 63.80 98.32
CA ARG A 274 116.84 65.10 98.21
C ARG A 274 115.50 65.13 98.99
N VAL A 275 115.39 64.28 100.01
CA VAL A 275 114.12 63.88 100.64
C VAL A 275 113.47 64.98 101.52
N ALA A 276 114.20 66.02 101.94
CA ALA A 276 113.65 67.06 102.83
C ALA A 276 113.08 68.30 102.11
N GLU A 277 113.44 68.54 100.84
CA GLU A 277 113.00 69.72 100.07
C GLU A 277 111.85 69.37 99.10
N VAL A 278 111.73 68.09 98.74
CA VAL A 278 110.68 67.57 97.85
C VAL A 278 109.30 67.56 98.54
N GLU A 279 109.19 67.27 99.84
CA GLU A 279 107.90 67.13 100.55
C GLU A 279 107.00 68.39 100.56
N ALA A 280 107.57 69.57 100.29
CA ALA A 280 106.83 70.82 100.13
C ALA A 280 106.35 71.03 98.68
N ALA A 281 107.20 70.73 97.68
CA ALA A 281 106.85 70.82 96.27
C ALA A 281 105.90 69.70 95.82
N GLU A 282 106.02 68.51 96.42
CA GLU A 282 105.21 67.33 96.12
C GLU A 282 103.75 67.51 96.54
N ARG A 283 103.45 68.32 97.58
CA ARG A 283 102.06 68.68 97.94
C ARG A 283 101.40 69.55 96.90
N VAL A 284 102.13 70.47 96.26
CA VAL A 284 101.63 71.30 95.16
C VAL A 284 101.50 70.46 93.89
N ARG A 285 102.52 69.68 93.54
CA ARG A 285 102.50 68.80 92.36
C ARG A 285 101.42 67.71 92.45
N LEU A 286 101.17 67.12 93.62
CA LEU A 286 100.05 66.18 93.81
C LEU A 286 98.68 66.87 93.72
N GLN A 287 98.57 68.14 94.12
CA GLN A 287 97.36 68.93 93.89
C GLN A 287 97.15 69.23 92.39
N GLU A 288 98.22 69.56 91.65
CA GLU A 288 98.15 69.80 90.20
C GLU A 288 97.91 68.52 89.39
N GLU A 289 98.58 67.40 89.70
CA GLU A 289 98.31 66.10 89.06
C GLU A 289 96.90 65.58 89.39
N ALA A 290 96.40 65.79 90.61
CA ALA A 290 95.01 65.48 90.96
C ALA A 290 93.99 66.46 90.36
N ALA A 291 94.40 67.67 89.94
CA ALA A 291 93.57 68.59 89.18
C ALA A 291 93.59 68.26 87.68
N ALA A 292 94.74 67.85 87.13
CA ALA A 292 94.89 67.41 85.76
C ALA A 292 94.14 66.09 85.50
N ARG A 293 94.22 65.12 86.41
CA ARG A 293 93.38 63.91 86.37
C ARG A 293 91.90 64.27 86.40
N ARG A 294 91.45 65.11 87.35
CA ARG A 294 90.05 65.57 87.40
C ARG A 294 89.58 66.26 86.12
N ARG A 295 90.42 67.07 85.46
CA ARG A 295 90.09 67.67 84.16
C ARG A 295 90.00 66.64 83.02
N ALA A 296 90.88 65.64 83.00
CA ALA A 296 90.81 64.54 82.02
C ALA A 296 89.60 63.62 82.28
N ASP A 297 89.27 63.36 83.54
CA ASP A 297 88.07 62.62 83.97
C ASP A 297 86.79 63.41 83.63
N GLU A 298 86.79 64.74 83.78
CA GLU A 298 85.69 65.61 83.37
C GLU A 298 85.55 65.70 81.84
N GLU A 299 86.65 65.77 81.08
CA GLU A 299 86.61 65.83 79.61
C GLU A 299 86.18 64.49 79.00
N THR A 300 86.64 63.36 79.54
CA THR A 300 86.15 62.02 79.14
C THR A 300 84.70 61.81 79.55
N ALA A 301 84.28 62.24 80.74
CA ALA A 301 82.86 62.25 81.14
C ALA A 301 81.99 63.18 80.28
N ALA A 302 82.54 64.30 79.79
CA ALA A 302 81.83 65.20 78.87
C ALA A 302 81.65 64.58 77.49
N ARG A 303 82.69 63.94 76.93
CA ARG A 303 82.59 63.20 75.66
C ARG A 303 81.59 62.03 75.78
N ALA A 304 81.67 61.25 76.87
CA ALA A 304 80.72 60.18 77.14
C ALA A 304 79.27 60.67 77.29
N ARG A 305 79.02 61.88 77.81
CA ARG A 305 77.69 62.50 77.85
C ARG A 305 77.17 62.90 76.47
N VAL A 306 78.04 63.40 75.58
CA VAL A 306 77.68 63.74 74.20
C VAL A 306 77.40 62.47 73.39
N GLU A 307 78.28 61.47 73.47
CA GLU A 307 78.08 60.17 72.83
C GLU A 307 76.79 59.48 73.33
N ALA A 308 76.54 59.49 74.64
CA ALA A 308 75.29 58.96 75.20
C ALA A 308 74.03 59.74 74.76
N ALA A 309 74.14 61.06 74.54
CA ALA A 309 73.04 61.87 74.01
C ALA A 309 72.79 61.61 72.52
N GLU A 310 73.85 61.48 71.71
CA GLU A 310 73.74 61.08 70.30
C GLU A 310 73.20 59.65 70.16
N GLU A 311 73.66 58.72 70.99
CA GLU A 311 73.17 57.34 70.99
C GLU A 311 71.70 57.26 71.45
N ALA A 312 71.30 58.05 72.45
CA ALA A 312 69.90 58.18 72.84
C ALA A 312 69.03 58.75 71.70
N ALA A 313 69.52 59.76 70.97
CA ALA A 313 68.83 60.35 69.82
C ALA A 313 68.72 59.36 68.65
N ARG A 314 69.78 58.57 68.37
CA ARG A 314 69.75 57.48 67.36
C ARG A 314 68.73 56.41 67.75
N ARG A 315 68.80 55.90 68.99
CA ARG A 315 67.82 54.92 69.52
C ARG A 315 66.39 55.46 69.53
N GLU A 316 66.18 56.76 69.67
CA GLU A 316 64.84 57.35 69.55
C GLU A 316 64.38 57.45 68.09
N SER A 317 65.26 57.84 67.17
CA SER A 317 64.99 57.81 65.72
C SER A 317 64.65 56.39 65.24
N GLU A 318 65.45 55.40 65.64
CA GLU A 318 65.25 53.97 65.34
C GLU A 318 63.91 53.45 65.89
N ARG A 319 63.56 53.80 67.14
CA ARG A 319 62.25 53.44 67.72
C ARG A 319 61.08 54.08 66.98
N ARG A 320 61.18 55.37 66.60
CA ARG A 320 60.15 56.06 65.80
C ARG A 320 60.01 55.44 64.42
N HIS A 321 61.12 55.14 63.74
CA HIS A 321 61.14 54.47 62.44
C HIS A 321 60.53 53.06 62.54
N GLY A 322 60.94 52.25 63.51
CA GLY A 322 60.37 50.91 63.75
C GLY A 322 58.86 50.94 63.99
N ARG A 323 58.36 51.86 64.83
CA ARG A 323 56.92 51.99 65.06
C ARG A 323 56.15 52.50 63.84
N LEU A 324 56.74 53.40 63.02
CA LEU A 324 56.16 53.77 61.72
C LEU A 324 56.10 52.55 60.79
N THR A 325 57.10 51.67 60.79
CA THR A 325 57.07 50.43 59.99
C THR A 325 55.98 49.46 60.45
N GLU A 326 55.80 49.28 61.75
CA GLU A 326 54.67 48.54 62.30
C GLU A 326 53.33 49.15 61.84
N LEU A 327 53.16 50.47 61.97
CA LEU A 327 51.94 51.18 61.55
C LEU A 327 51.66 51.09 60.05
N ALA A 328 52.69 51.04 59.20
CA ALA A 328 52.52 50.75 57.77
C ALA A 328 51.98 49.32 57.56
N THR A 329 52.52 48.32 58.24
CA THR A 329 52.02 46.94 58.14
C THR A 329 50.62 46.75 58.76
N GLU A 330 50.31 47.45 59.86
CA GLU A 330 48.97 47.47 60.46
C GLU A 330 47.95 48.12 59.50
N ALA A 331 48.35 49.19 58.79
CA ALA A 331 47.52 49.85 57.78
C ALA A 331 47.29 48.96 56.55
N GLU A 332 48.34 48.30 56.04
CA GLU A 332 48.25 47.31 54.95
C GLU A 332 47.30 46.16 55.31
N ALA A 333 47.44 45.59 56.51
CA ALA A 333 46.58 44.53 57.01
C ALA A 333 45.11 45.00 57.17
N ALA A 334 44.88 46.20 57.71
CA ALA A 334 43.54 46.78 57.83
C ALA A 334 42.93 47.10 56.45
N ALA A 335 43.73 47.52 55.48
CA ALA A 335 43.29 47.80 54.10
C ALA A 335 42.97 46.53 53.30
N ALA A 336 43.53 45.37 53.69
CA ALA A 336 43.23 44.06 53.11
C ALA A 336 42.02 43.35 53.76
N ASP A 337 41.64 43.71 54.98
CA ASP A 337 40.59 43.03 55.75
C ASP A 337 39.20 43.06 55.07
N ALA A 338 38.39 42.02 55.28
CA ALA A 338 37.04 41.91 54.75
C ALA A 338 36.01 42.68 55.58
N ASP A 339 36.19 42.78 56.92
CA ASP A 339 35.31 43.58 57.78
C ASP A 339 35.71 45.06 57.70
N LEU A 340 35.07 45.77 56.77
CA LEU A 340 35.25 47.20 56.58
C LEU A 340 34.97 48.02 57.86
N ALA A 341 34.10 47.58 58.76
CA ALA A 341 33.80 48.29 60.00
C ALA A 341 34.94 48.12 61.03
N ALA A 342 35.50 46.92 61.17
CA ALA A 342 36.68 46.68 62.01
C ALA A 342 37.96 47.28 61.41
N ALA A 343 38.10 47.28 60.08
CA ALA A 343 39.17 47.95 59.35
C ALA A 343 39.13 49.47 59.58
N ARG A 344 37.95 50.11 59.41
CA ARG A 344 37.76 51.56 59.66
C ARG A 344 38.19 51.98 61.05
N ARG A 345 37.91 51.16 62.07
CA ARG A 345 38.33 51.42 63.46
C ARG A 345 39.85 51.33 63.62
N ARG A 346 40.48 50.24 63.14
CA ARG A 346 41.95 50.03 63.22
C ARG A 346 42.73 51.09 62.45
N LEU A 347 42.41 51.28 61.17
CA LEU A 347 43.07 52.29 60.33
C LEU A 347 42.85 53.71 60.87
N GLY A 348 41.68 53.98 61.46
CA GLY A 348 41.41 55.25 62.16
C GLY A 348 42.30 55.50 63.39
N VAL A 349 42.80 54.45 64.06
CA VAL A 349 43.83 54.55 65.11
C VAL A 349 45.20 54.77 64.47
N ALA A 350 45.59 53.91 63.52
CA ALA A 350 46.89 53.98 62.84
C ALA A 350 47.13 55.35 62.17
N ARG A 351 46.12 55.95 61.54
CA ARG A 351 46.18 57.33 60.98
C ARG A 351 46.57 58.40 62.00
N ARG A 352 46.12 58.28 63.25
CA ARG A 352 46.44 59.25 64.31
C ARG A 352 47.87 59.06 64.78
N GLU A 353 48.23 57.82 65.13
CA GLU A 353 49.57 57.49 65.61
C GLU A 353 50.65 57.76 64.56
N TRP A 354 50.39 57.43 63.29
CA TRP A 354 51.26 57.77 62.16
C TRP A 354 51.50 59.28 62.06
N LYS A 355 50.43 60.08 62.15
CA LYS A 355 50.51 61.54 62.07
C LYS A 355 51.33 62.14 63.21
N ASP A 356 51.18 61.59 64.41
CA ASP A 356 51.88 62.09 65.60
C ASP A 356 53.38 61.70 65.56
N LEU A 357 53.73 60.49 65.10
CA LEU A 357 55.12 60.02 64.98
C LEU A 357 55.89 60.60 63.77
N SER A 358 55.20 60.93 62.68
CA SER A 358 55.79 61.58 61.49
C SER A 358 55.94 63.10 61.64
N ALA A 359 55.38 63.71 62.68
CA ALA A 359 55.41 65.16 62.88
C ALA A 359 56.85 65.67 63.10
N GLY A 360 57.30 66.56 62.20
CA GLY A 360 58.60 67.24 62.33
C GLY A 360 59.83 66.39 62.03
N VAL A 361 59.66 65.19 61.46
CA VAL A 361 60.74 64.25 61.09
C VAL A 361 60.62 63.89 59.62
N THR A 362 61.75 63.75 58.93
CA THR A 362 61.79 63.23 57.56
C THR A 362 61.58 61.71 57.59
N VAL A 363 60.36 61.25 57.28
CA VAL A 363 60.05 59.83 57.17
C VAL A 363 60.60 59.25 55.87
N ASP A 364 60.95 57.97 55.88
CA ASP A 364 61.36 57.23 54.68
C ASP A 364 60.26 57.26 53.59
N ALA A 365 60.68 57.44 52.33
CA ALA A 365 59.78 57.64 51.21
C ALA A 365 59.01 56.37 50.80
N ASP A 366 59.60 55.17 50.93
CA ASP A 366 58.89 53.90 50.71
C ASP A 366 57.82 53.71 51.79
N LEU A 367 58.20 53.93 53.05
CA LEU A 367 57.30 53.79 54.19
C LEU A 367 56.10 54.73 54.10
N GLN A 368 56.35 55.99 53.74
CA GLN A 368 55.31 57.00 53.53
C GLN A 368 54.42 56.68 52.32
N SER A 369 54.97 56.09 51.26
CA SER A 369 54.23 55.62 50.09
C SER A 369 53.32 54.44 50.44
N ARG A 370 53.86 53.42 51.14
CA ARG A 370 53.13 52.23 51.58
C ARG A 370 51.94 52.54 52.47
N PHE A 371 52.13 53.36 53.50
CA PHE A 371 51.03 53.80 54.37
C PHE A 371 49.95 54.56 53.58
N ALA A 372 50.35 55.47 52.69
CA ALA A 372 49.41 56.23 51.85
C ALA A 372 48.64 55.34 50.85
N ALA A 373 49.30 54.32 50.28
CA ALA A 373 48.69 53.37 49.34
C ALA A 373 47.66 52.46 50.03
N ALA A 374 47.99 51.95 51.23
CA ALA A 374 47.06 51.21 52.07
C ALA A 374 45.86 52.07 52.46
N ASP A 375 46.10 53.33 52.85
CA ASP A 375 45.04 54.28 53.22
C ASP A 375 44.08 54.57 52.07
N ALA A 376 44.62 54.86 50.88
CA ALA A 376 43.84 55.09 49.67
C ALA A 376 43.03 53.85 49.25
N THR A 377 43.61 52.65 49.38
CA THR A 377 42.95 51.38 49.07
C THR A 377 41.78 51.13 50.02
N PHE A 378 41.96 51.35 51.32
CA PHE A 378 40.84 51.26 52.27
C PHE A 378 39.74 52.28 51.94
N VAL A 379 40.08 53.56 51.72
CA VAL A 379 39.10 54.60 51.41
C VAL A 379 38.30 54.26 50.16
N ALA A 380 38.94 53.79 49.09
CA ALA A 380 38.27 53.40 47.85
C ALA A 380 37.31 52.20 48.04
N ARG A 381 37.70 51.20 48.84
CA ARG A 381 36.83 50.07 49.20
C ARG A 381 35.64 50.52 50.06
N ASP A 382 35.89 51.40 51.02
CA ASP A 382 34.88 51.91 51.94
C ASP A 382 33.85 52.80 51.22
N THR A 383 34.28 53.66 50.29
CA THR A 383 33.37 54.46 49.46
C THR A 383 32.56 53.58 48.51
N ALA A 384 33.19 52.60 47.84
CA ALA A 384 32.50 51.67 46.95
C ALA A 384 31.40 50.88 47.68
N ALA A 385 31.67 50.39 48.90
CA ALA A 385 30.67 49.66 49.70
C ALA A 385 29.48 50.55 50.12
N HIS A 386 29.71 51.82 50.48
CA HIS A 386 28.61 52.76 50.75
C HIS A 386 27.82 53.10 49.48
N GLU A 387 28.48 53.26 48.33
CA GLU A 387 27.79 53.51 47.05
C GLU A 387 26.95 52.31 46.60
N GLU A 388 27.42 51.09 46.87
CA GLU A 388 26.68 49.85 46.61
C GLU A 388 25.45 49.72 47.53
N ASP A 389 25.58 49.96 48.84
CA ASP A 389 24.45 50.01 49.77
C ASP A 389 23.42 51.08 49.36
N GLN A 390 23.87 52.29 49.02
CA GLN A 390 22.97 53.35 48.54
C GLN A 390 22.28 52.98 47.22
N ARG A 391 22.97 52.29 46.31
CA ARG A 391 22.39 51.76 45.08
C ARG A 391 21.33 50.69 45.38
N ALA A 392 21.65 49.72 46.23
CA ALA A 392 20.74 48.65 46.63
C ALA A 392 19.46 49.20 47.30
N ARG A 393 19.57 50.22 48.15
CA ARG A 393 18.42 50.92 48.76
C ARG A 393 17.56 51.66 47.73
N ARG A 394 18.17 52.35 46.76
CA ARG A 394 17.45 53.04 45.67
C ARG A 394 16.73 52.05 44.73
N GLU A 395 17.36 50.93 44.44
CA GLU A 395 16.74 49.85 43.68
C GLU A 395 15.60 49.19 44.47
N ALA A 396 15.76 48.95 45.77
CA ALA A 396 14.70 48.44 46.63
C ALA A 396 13.48 49.37 46.64
N LEU A 397 13.71 50.68 46.78
CA LEU A 397 12.66 51.70 46.65
C LEU A 397 11.97 51.63 45.28
N THR A 398 12.72 51.60 44.18
CA THR A 398 12.16 51.50 42.82
C THR A 398 11.32 50.23 42.64
N ARG A 399 11.81 49.07 43.11
CA ARG A 399 11.07 47.79 43.06
C ARG A 399 9.76 47.87 43.85
N LEU A 400 9.77 48.45 45.05
CA LEU A 400 8.58 48.62 45.88
C LEU A 400 7.58 49.60 45.27
N GLN A 401 8.04 50.71 44.69
CA GLN A 401 7.19 51.66 43.96
C GLN A 401 6.53 51.03 42.74
N GLN A 402 7.27 50.27 41.93
CA GLN A 402 6.73 49.55 40.76
C GLN A 402 5.70 48.48 41.19
N MET A 403 6.00 47.72 42.23
CA MET A 403 5.09 46.73 42.79
C MET A 403 3.80 47.40 43.30
N LEU A 404 3.91 48.49 44.07
CA LEU A 404 2.76 49.24 44.58
C LEU A 404 1.91 49.79 43.45
N THR A 405 2.49 50.47 42.46
CA THR A 405 1.75 51.01 41.31
C THR A 405 1.01 49.91 40.55
N ARG A 406 1.61 48.72 40.38
CA ARG A 406 0.93 47.54 39.78
C ARG A 406 -0.24 47.06 40.64
N ILE A 407 -0.06 46.99 41.96
CA ILE A 407 -1.05 46.47 42.91
C ILE A 407 -2.22 47.46 43.10
N GLU A 408 -1.93 48.76 43.17
CA GLU A 408 -2.93 49.85 43.19
C GLU A 408 -3.74 49.87 41.90
N ALA A 409 -3.10 49.72 40.74
CA ALA A 409 -3.80 49.61 39.46
C ALA A 409 -4.69 48.36 39.40
N LEU A 410 -4.26 47.22 39.97
CA LEU A 410 -5.11 46.02 40.10
C LEU A 410 -6.29 46.24 41.06
N ALA A 411 -6.07 46.89 42.20
CA ALA A 411 -7.12 47.21 43.17
C ALA A 411 -8.18 48.18 42.62
N ALA A 412 -7.77 49.10 41.75
CA ALA A 412 -8.64 50.08 41.09
C ALA A 412 -9.52 49.48 39.97
N ARG A 413 -9.24 48.26 39.47
CA ARG A 413 -10.06 47.63 38.43
C ARG A 413 -11.47 47.33 38.95
N PRO A 414 -12.52 47.48 38.10
CA PRO A 414 -13.87 47.05 38.46
C PRO A 414 -13.92 45.52 38.56
N GLU A 415 -13.33 44.82 37.59
CA GLU A 415 -13.22 43.36 37.56
C GLU A 415 -11.83 42.91 38.04
N LEU A 416 -11.82 42.08 39.08
CA LEU A 416 -10.63 41.46 39.67
C LEU A 416 -10.87 39.95 39.76
N THR A 417 -9.88 39.14 39.37
CA THR A 417 -9.98 37.68 39.56
C THR A 417 -9.46 37.30 40.95
N LEU A 418 -10.09 36.31 41.59
CA LEU A 418 -9.74 35.86 42.94
C LEU A 418 -8.22 35.61 43.08
N LYS A 419 -7.65 34.82 42.17
CA LYS A 419 -6.21 34.48 42.14
C LYS A 419 -5.29 35.71 42.02
N ALA A 420 -5.69 36.74 41.27
CA ALA A 420 -4.91 37.98 41.15
C ALA A 420 -4.99 38.82 42.43
N GLY A 421 -6.18 38.93 43.01
CA GLY A 421 -6.40 39.63 44.28
C GLY A 421 -5.68 38.97 45.45
N GLU A 422 -5.76 37.64 45.59
CA GLU A 422 -5.06 36.89 46.64
C GLU A 422 -3.54 37.00 46.52
N ARG A 423 -2.99 36.94 45.29
CA ARG A 423 -1.56 37.17 45.07
C ARG A 423 -1.16 38.58 45.47
N ALA A 424 -1.90 39.60 45.02
CA ALA A 424 -1.61 40.99 45.37
C ALA A 424 -1.69 41.24 46.89
N LEU A 425 -2.69 40.67 47.57
CA LEU A 425 -2.84 40.77 49.02
C LEU A 425 -1.71 40.03 49.78
N ARG A 426 -1.22 38.90 49.24
CA ARG A 426 -0.05 38.18 49.76
C ARG A 426 1.23 39.00 49.56
N ASP A 427 1.49 39.50 48.35
CA ASP A 427 2.66 40.34 48.04
C ASP A 427 2.70 41.55 49.00
N VAL A 428 1.56 42.21 49.24
CA VAL A 428 1.43 43.32 50.21
C VAL A 428 1.70 42.86 51.65
N ARG A 429 1.11 41.75 52.10
CA ARG A 429 1.28 41.23 53.47
C ARG A 429 2.74 40.85 53.76
N THR A 430 3.38 40.12 52.85
CA THR A 430 4.80 39.74 52.96
C THR A 430 5.69 40.97 53.03
N THR A 431 5.45 41.95 52.16
CA THR A 431 6.23 43.20 52.15
C THR A 431 6.02 44.03 53.43
N LEU A 432 4.79 44.11 53.96
CA LEU A 432 4.53 44.78 55.23
C LEU A 432 5.18 44.07 56.43
N GLY A 433 5.39 42.76 56.36
CA GLY A 433 6.10 41.99 57.39
C GLY A 433 7.61 42.24 57.42
N SER A 434 8.22 42.58 56.27
CA SER A 434 9.65 42.87 56.17
C SER A 434 9.93 43.88 55.04
N VAL A 435 9.88 45.16 55.37
CA VAL A 435 10.26 46.24 54.43
C VAL A 435 11.78 46.41 54.45
N PRO A 436 12.49 46.31 53.30
CA PRO A 436 13.94 46.49 53.24
C PRO A 436 14.36 47.92 53.60
N PRO A 437 15.61 48.14 54.04
CA PRO A 437 16.12 49.48 54.32
C PRO A 437 16.06 50.35 53.06
N LEU A 438 15.58 51.59 53.21
CA LEU A 438 15.41 52.56 52.13
C LEU A 438 16.38 53.74 52.28
N PRO A 439 16.55 54.61 51.25
CA PRO A 439 17.48 55.74 51.32
C PRO A 439 17.11 56.76 52.39
N SER A 440 15.81 57.01 52.62
CA SER A 440 15.33 57.94 53.66
C SER A 440 14.14 57.39 54.47
N LYS A 441 14.00 57.91 55.69
CA LYS A 441 12.86 57.62 56.58
C LYS A 441 11.51 58.02 55.97
N ARG A 442 11.47 59.14 55.23
CA ARG A 442 10.25 59.65 54.57
C ARG A 442 9.75 58.70 53.49
N GLU A 443 10.66 58.13 52.70
CA GLU A 443 10.31 57.12 51.68
C GLU A 443 9.79 55.84 52.33
N PHE A 444 10.37 55.41 53.46
CA PHE A 444 9.89 54.26 54.22
C PHE A 444 8.46 54.48 54.75
N GLU A 445 8.19 55.62 55.39
CA GLU A 445 6.86 55.99 55.87
C GLU A 445 5.83 56.04 54.72
N GLU A 446 6.23 56.56 53.56
CA GLU A 446 5.36 56.63 52.37
C GLU A 446 5.04 55.25 51.76
N ILE A 447 6.05 54.38 51.63
CA ILE A 447 5.85 53.01 51.12
C ILE A 447 4.95 52.21 52.06
N VAL A 448 5.16 52.29 53.38
CA VAL A 448 4.30 51.63 54.38
C VAL A 448 2.86 52.17 54.33
N ARG A 449 2.68 53.49 54.15
CA ARG A 449 1.36 54.12 53.99
C ARG A 449 0.62 53.58 52.76
N ARG A 450 1.29 53.51 51.61
CA ARG A 450 0.73 52.96 50.35
C ARG A 450 0.43 51.47 50.45
N LEU A 451 1.31 50.67 51.05
CA LEU A 451 1.08 49.23 51.28
C LEU A 451 -0.17 48.98 52.14
N LYS A 452 -0.36 49.74 53.23
CA LYS A 452 -1.58 49.65 54.06
C LYS A 452 -2.84 50.08 53.30
N ALA A 453 -2.76 51.14 52.49
CA ALA A 453 -3.90 51.55 51.66
C ALA A 453 -4.29 50.48 50.62
N ALA A 454 -3.30 49.89 49.94
CA ALA A 454 -3.51 48.78 49.00
C ALA A 454 -4.10 47.54 49.69
N GLN A 455 -3.65 47.22 50.91
CA GLN A 455 -4.20 46.13 51.72
C GLN A 455 -5.70 46.34 52.00
N SER A 456 -6.08 47.54 52.49
CA SER A 456 -7.47 47.87 52.82
C SER A 456 -8.38 47.92 51.59
N ALA A 457 -7.87 48.31 50.42
CA ALA A 457 -8.63 48.33 49.17
C ALA A 457 -8.86 46.91 48.59
N LEU A 458 -7.90 45.99 48.74
CA LEU A 458 -7.99 44.64 48.19
C LEU A 458 -8.75 43.66 49.09
N MET A 459 -8.66 43.80 50.41
CA MET A 459 -9.25 42.85 51.36
C MET A 459 -10.75 42.59 51.13
N PRO A 460 -11.66 43.59 51.04
CA PRO A 460 -13.08 43.33 50.86
C PRO A 460 -13.39 42.69 49.50
N LYS A 461 -12.76 43.17 48.41
CA LYS A 461 -12.93 42.60 47.07
C LYS A 461 -12.49 41.13 47.01
N VAL A 462 -11.37 40.79 47.65
CA VAL A 462 -10.89 39.40 47.73
C VAL A 462 -11.83 38.54 48.54
N GLN A 463 -12.44 39.06 49.61
CA GLN A 463 -13.41 38.31 50.41
C GLN A 463 -14.70 38.04 49.62
N GLU A 464 -15.28 39.04 48.97
CA GLU A 464 -16.47 38.88 48.11
C GLU A 464 -16.24 37.82 47.00
N LEU A 465 -15.05 37.85 46.37
CA LEU A 465 -14.66 36.85 45.37
C LEU A 465 -14.45 35.44 45.94
N ARG A 466 -14.10 35.31 47.23
CA ARG A 466 -14.05 34.00 47.92
C ARG A 466 -15.46 33.51 48.20
N ASP A 467 -16.30 34.37 48.74
CA ASP A 467 -17.68 34.05 49.06
C ASP A 467 -18.40 33.54 47.79
N VAL A 468 -18.27 34.25 46.66
CA VAL A 468 -18.82 33.82 45.35
C VAL A 468 -18.25 32.46 44.90
N ALA A 469 -16.96 32.22 45.07
CA ALA A 469 -16.34 30.94 44.73
C ALA A 469 -16.79 29.80 45.65
N ASP A 470 -17.02 30.06 46.93
CA ASP A 470 -17.56 29.10 47.90
C ASP A 470 -19.03 28.79 47.63
N TRP A 471 -19.85 29.78 47.27
CA TRP A 471 -21.22 29.58 46.77
C TRP A 471 -21.25 28.74 45.48
N GLN A 472 -20.34 28.99 44.54
CA GLN A 472 -20.22 28.19 43.31
C GLN A 472 -19.82 26.75 43.62
N ARG A 473 -18.82 26.54 44.49
CA ARG A 473 -18.41 25.20 44.96
C ARG A 473 -19.56 24.46 45.65
N TRP A 474 -20.32 25.13 46.51
CA TRP A 474 -21.48 24.56 47.18
C TRP A 474 -22.60 24.18 46.19
N ALA A 475 -22.90 25.04 45.22
CA ALA A 475 -23.88 24.73 44.18
C ALA A 475 -23.45 23.53 43.32
N ASN A 476 -22.17 23.44 42.98
CA ASN A 476 -21.61 22.31 42.22
C ASN A 476 -21.69 20.99 42.98
N VAL A 477 -21.60 20.98 44.32
CA VAL A 477 -21.83 19.77 45.14
C VAL A 477 -23.26 19.25 44.94
N GLY A 478 -24.28 20.12 45.01
CA GLY A 478 -25.66 19.73 44.73
C GLY A 478 -25.89 19.25 43.28
N ILE A 479 -25.15 19.80 42.30
CA ILE A 479 -25.17 19.28 40.93
C ILE A 479 -24.55 17.87 40.87
N GLN A 480 -23.40 17.65 41.52
CA GLN A 480 -22.76 16.32 41.57
C GLN A 480 -23.63 15.28 42.28
N GLU A 481 -24.37 15.64 43.32
CA GLU A 481 -25.36 14.78 43.97
C GLU A 481 -26.46 14.35 42.99
N GLN A 482 -27.07 15.29 42.26
CA GLN A 482 -28.08 14.99 41.23
C GLN A 482 -27.49 14.15 40.07
N LEU A 483 -26.21 14.31 39.74
CA LEU A 483 -25.54 13.49 38.73
C LEU A 483 -25.29 12.05 39.22
N CYS A 484 -25.01 11.86 40.51
CA CYS A 484 -24.96 10.53 41.12
C CYS A 484 -26.33 9.84 41.04
N GLU A 485 -27.41 10.53 41.44
CA GLU A 485 -28.78 10.01 41.38
C GLU A 485 -29.19 9.64 39.94
N LYS A 486 -28.91 10.50 38.96
CA LYS A 486 -29.17 10.21 37.54
C LYS A 486 -28.36 9.01 37.04
N MET A 487 -27.10 8.86 37.44
CA MET A 487 -26.26 7.71 37.08
C MET A 487 -26.79 6.41 37.71
N GLU A 488 -27.20 6.46 38.98
CA GLU A 488 -27.83 5.34 39.68
C GLU A 488 -29.17 4.94 39.05
N ALA A 489 -29.96 5.91 38.58
CA ALA A 489 -31.23 5.65 37.88
C ALA A 489 -31.05 4.90 36.54
N LEU A 490 -29.90 5.02 35.87
CA LEU A 490 -29.63 4.28 34.62
C LEU A 490 -29.64 2.76 34.80
N LYS A 491 -29.50 2.24 36.03
CA LYS A 491 -29.64 0.81 36.34
C LYS A 491 -31.00 0.24 35.92
N ALA A 492 -32.06 1.06 35.95
CA ALA A 492 -33.41 0.66 35.58
C ALA A 492 -33.65 0.61 34.07
N LEU A 493 -32.74 1.12 33.23
CA LEU A 493 -32.83 1.00 31.78
C LEU A 493 -32.38 -0.40 31.35
N GLU A 494 -33.00 -0.90 30.28
CA GLU A 494 -32.66 -2.22 29.70
C GLU A 494 -31.69 -2.10 28.52
N ASP A 495 -31.88 -1.13 27.64
CA ASP A 495 -31.12 -0.94 26.40
C ASP A 495 -29.68 -0.42 26.64
N PRO A 496 -28.63 -1.20 26.30
CA PRO A 496 -27.24 -0.78 26.45
C PRO A 496 -26.81 0.39 25.56
N GLU A 497 -27.47 0.65 24.42
CA GLU A 497 -27.14 1.77 23.53
C GLU A 497 -27.66 3.10 24.10
N ASP A 498 -28.88 3.13 24.64
CA ASP A 498 -29.43 4.30 25.34
C ASP A 498 -28.66 4.60 26.63
N ILE A 499 -28.32 3.57 27.42
CA ILE A 499 -27.47 3.72 28.60
C ILE A 499 -26.14 4.38 28.22
N ALA A 500 -25.48 3.94 27.14
CA ALA A 500 -24.20 4.49 26.72
C ALA A 500 -24.26 5.96 26.26
N HIS A 501 -25.41 6.42 25.77
CA HIS A 501 -25.65 7.84 25.50
C HIS A 501 -25.79 8.64 26.80
N HIS A 502 -26.69 8.22 27.70
CA HIS A 502 -26.92 8.91 28.98
C HIS A 502 -25.64 8.97 29.84
N VAL A 503 -24.85 7.89 29.89
CA VAL A 503 -23.54 7.87 30.58
C VAL A 503 -22.61 8.96 30.05
N ARG A 504 -22.52 9.15 28.73
CA ARG A 504 -21.66 10.16 28.10
C ARG A 504 -22.09 11.58 28.46
N ASP A 505 -23.39 11.83 28.46
CA ASP A 505 -23.96 13.14 28.79
C ASP A 505 -23.78 13.49 30.27
N LEU A 506 -23.95 12.50 31.17
CA LEU A 506 -23.67 12.66 32.59
C LEU A 506 -22.17 12.88 32.87
N GLN A 507 -21.27 12.18 32.17
CA GLN A 507 -19.83 12.45 32.22
C GLN A 507 -19.45 13.85 31.68
N GLN A 508 -20.22 14.42 30.75
CA GLN A 508 -20.04 15.79 30.29
C GLN A 508 -20.52 16.81 31.34
N GLN A 509 -21.69 16.60 31.93
CA GLN A 509 -22.23 17.45 33.00
C GLN A 509 -21.32 17.40 34.25
N TRP A 510 -20.77 16.22 34.59
CA TRP A 510 -19.81 16.08 35.69
C TRP A 510 -18.56 16.95 35.51
N ARG A 511 -18.02 17.02 34.30
CA ARG A 511 -16.87 17.88 33.97
C ARG A 511 -17.19 19.38 34.09
N GLN A 512 -18.45 19.78 33.94
CA GLN A 512 -18.89 21.17 34.10
C GLN A 512 -19.04 21.56 35.58
N ALA A 513 -19.40 20.61 36.45
CA ALA A 513 -19.54 20.79 37.90
C ALA A 513 -18.30 20.31 38.69
N ALA A 514 -17.11 20.34 38.09
CA ALA A 514 -15.90 19.73 38.68
C ALA A 514 -15.27 20.50 39.86
N ASP A 515 -15.55 21.80 40.00
CA ASP A 515 -15.00 22.64 41.09
C ASP A 515 -15.87 22.50 42.36
N VAL A 516 -15.42 21.67 43.29
CA VAL A 516 -16.09 21.35 44.57
C VAL A 516 -15.06 21.16 45.68
N PRO A 517 -15.44 21.23 46.97
CA PRO A 517 -14.52 20.95 48.08
C PRO A 517 -14.00 19.50 48.00
N ARG A 518 -12.69 19.33 48.10
CA ARG A 518 -11.99 18.08 47.75
C ARG A 518 -12.58 16.82 48.41
N ALA A 519 -12.83 16.85 49.72
CA ALA A 519 -13.36 15.70 50.45
C ALA A 519 -14.78 15.29 49.99
N GLN A 520 -15.64 16.27 49.69
CA GLN A 520 -17.00 16.03 49.17
C GLN A 520 -16.93 15.52 47.73
N GLY A 521 -16.11 16.15 46.88
CA GLY A 521 -15.89 15.71 45.50
C GLY A 521 -15.31 14.30 45.39
N GLU A 522 -14.37 13.89 46.25
CA GLU A 522 -13.84 12.53 46.29
C GLU A 522 -14.87 11.49 46.77
N ALA A 523 -15.84 11.88 47.61
CA ALA A 523 -16.94 11.01 48.02
C ALA A 523 -17.99 10.86 46.91
N LEU A 524 -18.43 11.98 46.31
CA LEU A 524 -19.40 11.97 45.21
C LEU A 524 -18.82 11.32 43.96
N TRP A 525 -17.55 11.54 43.63
CA TRP A 525 -16.88 10.84 42.53
C TRP A 525 -16.84 9.33 42.73
N ARG A 526 -16.59 8.84 43.96
CA ARG A 526 -16.67 7.40 44.26
C ARG A 526 -18.08 6.86 44.02
N ARG A 527 -19.12 7.56 44.51
CA ARG A 527 -20.54 7.18 44.28
C ARG A 527 -20.87 7.15 42.78
N PHE A 528 -20.60 8.23 42.06
CA PHE A 528 -20.80 8.35 40.61
C PHE A 528 -20.06 7.25 39.84
N LYS A 529 -18.78 7.02 40.16
CA LYS A 529 -17.96 6.00 39.51
C LYS A 529 -18.47 4.58 39.79
N THR A 530 -18.87 4.26 41.01
CA THR A 530 -19.44 2.94 41.33
C THR A 530 -20.72 2.69 40.54
N ALA A 531 -21.63 3.66 40.49
CA ALA A 531 -22.85 3.55 39.69
C ALA A 531 -22.56 3.45 38.18
N HIS A 532 -21.60 4.25 37.69
CA HIS A 532 -21.09 4.19 36.32
C HIS A 532 -20.53 2.81 35.97
N ASP A 533 -19.59 2.29 36.76
CA ASP A 533 -18.86 1.05 36.45
C ASP A 533 -19.84 -0.15 36.44
N GLU A 534 -20.81 -0.18 37.36
CA GLU A 534 -21.87 -1.20 37.42
C GLU A 534 -22.81 -1.18 36.19
N VAL A 535 -23.23 0.02 35.77
CA VAL A 535 -24.10 0.21 34.60
C VAL A 535 -23.33 -0.04 33.30
N TRP A 536 -22.08 0.44 33.21
CA TRP A 536 -21.23 0.33 32.03
C TRP A 536 -20.78 -1.10 31.74
N ALA A 537 -20.62 -1.96 32.76
CA ALA A 537 -20.32 -3.37 32.58
C ALA A 537 -21.35 -4.09 31.66
N ARG A 538 -22.62 -3.66 31.69
CA ARG A 538 -23.66 -4.18 30.78
C ARG A 538 -23.45 -3.71 29.34
N CYS A 539 -23.09 -2.44 29.13
CA CYS A 539 -22.72 -1.89 27.83
C CYS A 539 -21.47 -2.58 27.26
N GLU A 540 -20.44 -2.76 28.08
CA GLU A 540 -19.21 -3.44 27.70
C GLU A 540 -19.47 -4.88 27.25
N ALA A 541 -20.22 -5.66 28.04
CA ALA A 541 -20.62 -7.02 27.67
C ALA A 541 -21.40 -7.07 26.34
N HIS A 542 -22.34 -6.13 26.14
CA HIS A 542 -23.13 -6.04 24.91
C HIS A 542 -22.25 -5.71 23.68
N PHE A 543 -21.40 -4.68 23.77
CA PHE A 543 -20.53 -4.29 22.67
C PHE A 543 -19.42 -5.31 22.41
N ALA A 544 -18.93 -6.01 23.42
CA ALA A 544 -18.01 -7.15 23.27
C ALA A 544 -18.68 -8.31 22.51
N ALA A 545 -19.93 -8.65 22.83
CA ALA A 545 -20.70 -9.65 22.08
C ALA A 545 -20.92 -9.21 20.62
N GLN A 546 -21.32 -7.96 20.37
CA GLN A 546 -21.42 -7.41 19.01
C GLN A 546 -20.08 -7.47 18.26
N ALA A 547 -18.97 -7.18 18.92
CA ALA A 547 -17.63 -7.23 18.34
C ALA A 547 -17.22 -8.67 17.98
N GLY A 548 -17.53 -9.65 18.83
CA GLY A 548 -17.35 -11.08 18.56
C GLY A 548 -18.10 -11.53 17.30
N VAL A 549 -19.38 -11.21 17.19
CA VAL A 549 -20.20 -11.52 16.00
C VAL A 549 -19.63 -10.85 14.73
N ARG A 550 -19.17 -9.60 14.82
CA ARG A 550 -18.51 -8.90 13.70
C ARG A 550 -17.18 -9.56 13.31
N ALA A 551 -16.41 -10.08 14.26
CA ALA A 551 -15.16 -10.80 14.02
C ALA A 551 -15.39 -12.19 13.40
N GLU A 552 -16.44 -12.91 13.79
CA GLU A 552 -16.85 -14.14 13.09
C GLU A 552 -17.29 -13.86 11.65
N ASN A 553 -18.11 -12.82 11.44
CA ASN A 553 -18.52 -12.40 10.10
C ASN A 553 -17.32 -12.00 9.24
N LEU A 554 -16.31 -11.37 9.84
CA LEU A 554 -15.05 -11.03 9.20
C LEU A 554 -14.31 -12.28 8.73
N ALA A 555 -14.12 -13.27 9.60
CA ALA A 555 -13.48 -14.54 9.27
C ALA A 555 -14.23 -15.28 8.15
N LYS A 556 -15.57 -15.35 8.22
CA LYS A 556 -16.42 -15.95 7.18
C LYS A 556 -16.25 -15.22 5.83
N LYS A 557 -16.21 -13.88 5.80
CA LYS A 557 -15.98 -13.09 4.57
C LYS A 557 -14.56 -13.25 4.01
N ILE A 558 -13.53 -13.35 4.86
CA ILE A 558 -12.15 -13.62 4.43
C ILE A 558 -12.05 -15.00 3.75
N ALA A 559 -12.65 -16.05 4.34
CA ALA A 559 -12.67 -17.37 3.73
C ALA A 559 -13.38 -17.40 2.35
N LEU A 560 -14.42 -16.57 2.14
CA LEU A 560 -15.03 -16.38 0.82
C LEU A 560 -14.09 -15.67 -0.17
N CYS A 561 -13.30 -14.69 0.26
CA CYS A 561 -12.26 -14.07 -0.58
C CYS A 561 -11.25 -15.10 -1.06
N GLU A 562 -10.69 -15.91 -0.14
CA GLU A 562 -9.66 -16.91 -0.46
C GLU A 562 -10.17 -17.97 -1.45
N ARG A 563 -11.41 -18.45 -1.26
CA ARG A 563 -12.06 -19.35 -2.22
C ARG A 563 -12.29 -18.67 -3.59
N ALA A 564 -12.74 -17.42 -3.62
CA ALA A 564 -12.92 -16.70 -4.89
C ALA A 564 -11.58 -16.46 -5.61
N GLU A 565 -10.51 -16.17 -4.88
CA GLU A 565 -9.16 -15.96 -5.41
C GLU A 565 -8.57 -17.24 -6.01
N ALA A 566 -8.73 -18.38 -5.35
CA ALA A 566 -8.34 -19.69 -5.88
C ALA A 566 -9.09 -20.01 -7.19
N LEU A 567 -10.40 -19.75 -7.23
CA LEU A 567 -11.24 -19.96 -8.41
C LEU A 567 -10.97 -18.97 -9.55
N ALA A 568 -10.42 -17.78 -9.26
CA ALA A 568 -10.19 -16.73 -10.26
C ALA A 568 -9.23 -17.13 -11.39
N GLY A 569 -8.39 -18.16 -11.18
CA GLY A 569 -7.49 -18.75 -12.17
C GLY A 569 -8.12 -19.81 -13.09
N SER A 570 -9.19 -20.46 -12.66
CA SER A 570 -9.79 -21.63 -13.32
C SER A 570 -10.22 -21.37 -14.77
N THR A 571 -10.13 -22.41 -15.61
CA THR A 571 -10.64 -22.48 -16.99
C THR A 571 -11.91 -23.34 -17.12
N ALA A 572 -12.38 -23.94 -16.03
CA ALA A 572 -13.64 -24.71 -15.97
C ALA A 572 -14.86 -23.76 -15.95
N TRP A 573 -15.06 -23.01 -17.04
CA TRP A 573 -15.92 -21.82 -17.13
C TRP A 573 -17.37 -21.98 -16.66
N ILE A 574 -17.93 -23.19 -16.68
CA ILE A 574 -19.31 -23.46 -16.27
C ILE A 574 -19.35 -23.73 -14.77
N GLN A 575 -18.66 -24.79 -14.32
CA GLN A 575 -18.59 -25.20 -12.92
C GLN A 575 -18.12 -24.06 -12.00
N THR A 576 -17.02 -23.38 -12.38
CA THR A 576 -16.48 -22.26 -11.59
C THR A 576 -17.44 -21.06 -11.56
N ALA A 577 -18.21 -20.80 -12.62
CA ALA A 577 -19.18 -19.73 -12.62
C ALA A 577 -20.34 -20.01 -11.65
N ASP A 578 -20.76 -21.26 -11.52
CA ASP A 578 -21.82 -21.65 -10.58
C ASP A 578 -21.32 -21.73 -9.14
N GLU A 579 -20.05 -22.07 -8.90
CA GLU A 579 -19.44 -21.96 -7.58
C GLU A 579 -19.25 -20.49 -7.14
N ILE A 580 -18.77 -19.60 -8.01
CA ILE A 580 -18.65 -18.17 -7.69
C ILE A 580 -20.02 -17.55 -7.39
N LYS A 581 -21.10 -17.95 -8.09
CA LYS A 581 -22.47 -17.54 -7.74
C LYS A 581 -22.88 -17.99 -6.34
N LYS A 582 -22.49 -19.20 -5.90
CA LYS A 582 -22.75 -19.67 -4.53
C LYS A 582 -21.99 -18.80 -3.52
N LEU A 583 -20.70 -18.54 -3.74
CA LEU A 583 -19.93 -17.62 -2.87
C LEU A 583 -20.56 -16.21 -2.80
N GLN A 584 -21.12 -15.70 -3.91
CA GLN A 584 -21.86 -14.43 -3.93
C GLN A 584 -23.22 -14.48 -3.22
N ALA A 585 -23.84 -15.65 -3.09
CA ALA A 585 -25.03 -15.85 -2.27
C ALA A 585 -24.65 -15.92 -0.78
N ASP A 586 -23.65 -16.74 -0.44
CA ASP A 586 -23.10 -16.88 0.91
C ASP A 586 -22.62 -15.52 1.47
N TRP A 587 -21.98 -14.70 0.63
CA TRP A 587 -21.55 -13.35 1.00
C TRP A 587 -22.71 -12.47 1.51
N LYS A 588 -23.92 -12.63 0.93
CA LYS A 588 -25.11 -11.84 1.30
C LYS A 588 -25.78 -12.33 2.59
N THR A 589 -25.53 -13.57 3.01
CA THR A 589 -26.08 -14.10 4.28
C THR A 589 -25.21 -13.75 5.48
N ILE A 590 -23.93 -13.43 5.26
CA ILE A 590 -23.01 -13.02 6.34
C ILE A 590 -23.28 -11.56 6.73
N GLY A 591 -23.56 -11.36 8.02
CA GLY A 591 -23.89 -10.06 8.61
C GLY A 591 -22.77 -8.99 8.54
N PRO A 592 -23.01 -7.82 9.15
CA PRO A 592 -22.06 -6.72 9.15
C PRO A 592 -20.75 -7.10 9.84
N VAL A 593 -19.67 -6.44 9.41
CA VAL A 593 -18.33 -6.54 10.00
C VAL A 593 -17.93 -5.19 10.62
N THR A 594 -16.76 -5.11 11.23
CA THR A 594 -16.27 -3.87 11.85
C THR A 594 -16.14 -2.74 10.82
N ARG A 595 -16.66 -1.55 11.16
CA ARG A 595 -16.60 -0.35 10.32
C ARG A 595 -15.14 -0.07 9.95
N GLY A 596 -14.86 0.04 8.65
CA GLY A 596 -13.51 0.21 8.07
C GLY A 596 -13.02 -1.02 7.30
N GLN A 597 -13.28 -2.25 7.78
CA GLN A 597 -12.83 -3.48 7.11
C GLN A 597 -13.77 -3.92 5.97
N GLU A 598 -15.05 -3.56 6.05
CA GLU A 598 -16.08 -3.98 5.11
C GLU A 598 -15.75 -3.65 3.64
N LYS A 599 -15.32 -2.41 3.38
CA LYS A 599 -14.98 -1.92 2.03
C LYS A 599 -13.84 -2.73 1.43
N THR A 600 -12.74 -2.88 2.15
CA THR A 600 -11.53 -3.57 1.67
C THR A 600 -11.79 -5.03 1.33
N ILE A 601 -12.57 -5.74 2.16
CA ILE A 601 -12.82 -7.17 1.96
C ILE A 601 -13.87 -7.38 0.85
N TRP A 602 -14.85 -6.47 0.72
CA TRP A 602 -15.74 -6.44 -0.44
C TRP A 602 -14.97 -6.19 -1.75
N GLU A 603 -14.05 -5.23 -1.78
CA GLU A 603 -13.21 -4.94 -2.94
C GLU A 603 -12.32 -6.14 -3.30
N ARG A 604 -11.72 -6.81 -2.31
CA ARG A 604 -10.95 -8.06 -2.49
C ARG A 604 -11.81 -9.17 -3.10
N PHE A 605 -12.95 -9.50 -2.49
CA PHE A 605 -13.88 -10.53 -2.98
C PHE A 605 -14.39 -10.24 -4.39
N ARG A 606 -14.79 -8.98 -4.63
CA ARG A 606 -15.28 -8.53 -5.93
C ARG A 606 -14.21 -8.61 -7.01
N SER A 607 -12.98 -8.14 -6.73
CA SER A 607 -11.87 -8.18 -7.68
C SER A 607 -11.58 -9.61 -8.15
N ALA A 608 -11.60 -10.59 -7.23
CA ALA A 608 -11.45 -12.00 -7.56
C ALA A 608 -12.57 -12.53 -8.49
N CYS A 609 -13.83 -12.17 -8.20
CA CYS A 609 -14.98 -12.51 -9.05
C CYS A 609 -14.89 -11.86 -10.44
N ASP A 610 -14.65 -10.54 -10.49
CA ASP A 610 -14.59 -9.75 -11.72
C ASP A 610 -13.43 -10.21 -12.63
N ARG A 611 -12.29 -10.63 -12.04
CA ARG A 611 -11.17 -11.26 -12.76
C ARG A 611 -11.59 -12.54 -13.49
N PHE A 612 -12.36 -13.42 -12.85
CA PHE A 612 -12.86 -14.64 -13.51
C PHE A 612 -13.82 -14.32 -14.65
N PHE A 613 -14.84 -13.49 -14.41
CA PHE A 613 -15.85 -13.18 -15.42
C PHE A 613 -15.25 -12.41 -16.60
N THR A 614 -14.31 -11.49 -16.36
CA THR A 614 -13.57 -10.78 -17.43
C THR A 614 -12.83 -11.76 -18.34
N ARG A 615 -12.08 -12.72 -17.77
CA ARG A 615 -11.38 -13.76 -18.55
C ARG A 615 -12.36 -14.65 -19.34
N ARG A 616 -13.47 -15.05 -18.73
CA ARG A 616 -14.53 -15.84 -19.38
C ARG A 616 -15.19 -15.09 -20.54
N HIS A 617 -15.44 -13.79 -20.38
CA HIS A 617 -15.98 -12.94 -21.44
C HIS A 617 -14.98 -12.75 -22.59
N ALA A 618 -13.69 -12.60 -22.29
CA ALA A 618 -12.63 -12.52 -23.30
C ALA A 618 -12.50 -13.82 -24.12
N ASP A 619 -12.45 -14.99 -23.47
CA ASP A 619 -12.44 -16.30 -24.16
C ASP A 619 -13.68 -16.50 -25.04
N LEU A 620 -14.86 -16.13 -24.55
CA LEU A 620 -16.09 -16.20 -25.34
C LEU A 620 -16.09 -15.22 -26.52
N ALA A 621 -15.54 -14.01 -26.35
CA ALA A 621 -15.41 -13.01 -27.41
C ALA A 621 -14.43 -13.49 -28.50
N GLN A 622 -13.27 -14.02 -28.11
CA GLN A 622 -12.29 -14.62 -29.03
C GLN A 622 -12.90 -15.78 -29.83
N ARG A 623 -13.61 -16.70 -29.16
CA ARG A 623 -14.32 -17.80 -29.85
C ARG A 623 -15.38 -17.29 -30.83
N LYS A 624 -16.15 -16.27 -30.45
CA LYS A 624 -17.14 -15.63 -31.34
C LYS A 624 -16.48 -14.98 -32.56
N ALA A 625 -15.35 -14.28 -32.39
CA ALA A 625 -14.60 -13.67 -33.48
C ALA A 625 -14.09 -14.73 -34.47
N MET A 626 -13.43 -15.79 -33.96
CA MET A 626 -12.99 -16.92 -34.79
C MET A 626 -14.16 -17.60 -35.54
N TRP A 627 -15.31 -17.78 -34.90
CA TRP A 627 -16.49 -18.33 -35.57
C TRP A 627 -17.09 -17.41 -36.62
N ALA A 628 -17.03 -16.09 -36.44
CA ALA A 628 -17.51 -15.10 -37.40
C ALA A 628 -16.58 -15.03 -38.62
N GLU A 629 -15.27 -15.05 -38.41
CA GLU A 629 -14.26 -15.11 -39.48
C GLU A 629 -14.38 -16.40 -40.30
N ASN A 630 -14.49 -17.56 -39.63
CA ASN A 630 -14.71 -18.84 -40.30
C ASN A 630 -16.05 -18.90 -41.05
N LEU A 631 -17.09 -18.20 -40.55
CA LEU A 631 -18.38 -18.11 -41.23
C LEU A 631 -18.26 -17.25 -42.49
N ALA A 632 -17.65 -16.06 -42.41
CA ALA A 632 -17.42 -15.21 -43.58
C ALA A 632 -16.58 -15.91 -44.67
N LYS A 633 -15.54 -16.67 -44.28
CA LYS A 633 -14.77 -17.51 -45.21
C LYS A 633 -15.64 -18.58 -45.87
N LYS A 634 -16.52 -19.25 -45.12
CA LYS A 634 -17.45 -20.25 -45.65
C LYS A 634 -18.55 -19.66 -46.54
N ASP A 635 -19.12 -18.50 -46.19
CA ASP A 635 -20.04 -17.75 -47.04
C ASP A 635 -19.40 -17.32 -48.37
N ALA A 636 -18.13 -16.91 -48.36
CA ALA A 636 -17.39 -16.60 -49.57
C ALA A 636 -17.16 -17.84 -50.47
N LEU A 637 -16.94 -19.02 -49.88
CA LEU A 637 -16.88 -20.28 -50.65
C LEU A 637 -18.25 -20.68 -51.23
N CYS A 638 -19.34 -20.49 -50.49
CA CYS A 638 -20.70 -20.69 -51.00
C CYS A 638 -20.96 -19.82 -52.22
N ALA A 639 -20.70 -18.51 -52.13
CA ALA A 639 -20.94 -17.57 -53.23
C ALA A 639 -20.10 -17.91 -54.48
N LYS A 640 -18.84 -18.34 -54.31
CA LYS A 640 -18.00 -18.82 -55.43
C LYS A 640 -18.56 -20.11 -56.04
N ALA A 641 -18.98 -21.07 -55.23
CA ALA A 641 -19.54 -22.33 -55.72
C ALA A 641 -20.88 -22.12 -56.46
N GLU A 642 -21.74 -21.24 -55.95
CA GLU A 642 -23.01 -20.85 -56.59
C GLU A 642 -22.78 -20.19 -57.96
N ALA A 643 -21.82 -19.27 -58.06
CA ALA A 643 -21.47 -18.62 -59.33
C ALA A 643 -20.92 -19.60 -60.38
N LEU A 644 -20.23 -20.66 -59.96
CA LEU A 644 -19.70 -21.70 -60.86
C LEU A 644 -20.74 -22.75 -61.24
N ALA A 645 -21.84 -22.89 -60.49
CA ALA A 645 -22.78 -23.98 -60.66
C ALA A 645 -23.58 -23.93 -61.98
N GLU A 646 -23.78 -22.73 -62.53
CA GLU A 646 -24.44 -22.52 -63.82
C GLU A 646 -23.48 -22.53 -65.03
N SER A 647 -22.17 -22.54 -64.81
CA SER A 647 -21.17 -22.53 -65.88
C SER A 647 -21.36 -23.70 -66.87
N THR A 648 -21.14 -23.41 -68.16
CA THR A 648 -21.08 -24.39 -69.25
C THR A 648 -19.64 -24.72 -69.66
N ASP A 649 -18.64 -24.04 -69.08
CA ASP A 649 -17.23 -24.48 -69.15
C ASP A 649 -17.01 -25.60 -68.13
N TRP A 650 -17.43 -26.80 -68.54
CA TRP A 650 -17.56 -27.97 -67.67
C TRP A 650 -16.26 -28.38 -66.98
N GLU A 651 -15.11 -28.32 -67.66
CA GLU A 651 -13.84 -28.80 -67.12
C GLU A 651 -13.19 -27.77 -66.19
N VAL A 652 -13.21 -26.48 -66.56
CA VAL A 652 -12.65 -25.41 -65.71
C VAL A 652 -13.47 -25.25 -64.43
N ALA A 653 -14.80 -25.26 -64.53
CA ALA A 653 -15.68 -25.17 -63.35
C ALA A 653 -15.55 -26.42 -62.44
N ALA A 654 -15.40 -27.62 -63.01
CA ALA A 654 -15.18 -28.84 -62.22
C ALA A 654 -13.84 -28.82 -61.46
N ALA A 655 -12.78 -28.26 -62.04
CA ALA A 655 -11.49 -28.10 -61.38
C ALA A 655 -11.56 -27.08 -60.22
N GLU A 656 -12.20 -25.94 -60.45
CA GLU A 656 -12.32 -24.88 -59.44
C GLU A 656 -13.25 -25.29 -58.28
N ILE A 657 -14.38 -25.95 -58.53
CA ILE A 657 -15.26 -26.46 -57.45
C ILE A 657 -14.51 -27.48 -56.58
N LYS A 658 -13.66 -28.36 -57.15
CA LYS A 658 -12.79 -29.26 -56.37
C LYS A 658 -11.77 -28.49 -55.51
N ARG A 659 -11.27 -27.34 -55.98
CA ARG A 659 -10.40 -26.45 -55.19
C ARG A 659 -11.16 -25.87 -53.99
N LEU A 660 -12.37 -25.34 -54.21
CA LEU A 660 -13.23 -24.80 -53.15
C LEU A 660 -13.60 -25.87 -52.10
N GLN A 661 -13.84 -27.12 -52.52
CA GLN A 661 -14.12 -28.24 -51.60
C GLN A 661 -12.91 -28.61 -50.71
N ASN A 662 -11.69 -28.35 -51.15
CA ASN A 662 -10.49 -28.54 -50.34
C ASN A 662 -10.25 -27.34 -49.41
N GLU A 663 -10.47 -26.11 -49.87
CA GLU A 663 -10.44 -24.89 -49.04
C GLU A 663 -11.50 -24.94 -47.91
N TRP A 664 -12.69 -25.50 -48.18
CA TRP A 664 -13.73 -25.71 -47.18
C TRP A 664 -13.27 -26.55 -45.98
N LYS A 665 -12.42 -27.57 -46.21
CA LYS A 665 -11.92 -28.49 -45.18
C LYS A 665 -10.86 -27.86 -44.27
N THR A 666 -10.16 -26.82 -44.72
CA THR A 666 -9.14 -26.13 -43.91
C THR A 666 -9.74 -25.03 -43.03
N ILE A 667 -10.92 -24.51 -43.37
CA ILE A 667 -11.60 -23.48 -42.56
C ILE A 667 -12.22 -24.12 -41.31
N GLY A 668 -11.89 -23.55 -40.15
CA GLY A 668 -12.29 -24.05 -38.84
C GLY A 668 -13.80 -24.02 -38.54
N PRO A 669 -14.18 -24.40 -37.30
CA PRO A 669 -15.59 -24.49 -36.91
C PRO A 669 -16.27 -23.12 -36.92
N VAL A 670 -17.58 -23.14 -37.15
CA VAL A 670 -18.49 -21.99 -37.04
C VAL A 670 -19.54 -22.28 -35.96
N LYS A 671 -20.31 -21.27 -35.55
CA LYS A 671 -21.38 -21.44 -34.54
C LYS A 671 -22.37 -22.53 -34.99
N LYS A 672 -22.64 -23.52 -34.13
CA LYS A 672 -23.50 -24.71 -34.41
C LYS A 672 -24.84 -24.38 -35.09
N THR A 673 -25.49 -23.27 -34.70
CA THR A 673 -26.76 -22.81 -35.29
C THR A 673 -26.67 -22.46 -36.78
N ARG A 674 -25.48 -22.09 -37.29
CA ARG A 674 -25.23 -21.74 -38.69
C ARG A 674 -24.44 -22.81 -39.46
N SER A 675 -23.77 -23.73 -38.76
CA SER A 675 -22.87 -24.72 -39.40
C SER A 675 -23.59 -25.65 -40.37
N GLU A 676 -24.81 -26.08 -40.04
CA GLU A 676 -25.59 -26.96 -40.92
C GLU A 676 -26.09 -26.20 -42.16
N ALA A 677 -26.72 -25.03 -41.96
CA ALA A 677 -27.25 -24.23 -43.05
C ALA A 677 -26.17 -23.81 -44.07
N ILE A 678 -24.98 -23.42 -43.61
CA ILE A 678 -23.89 -23.04 -44.51
C ILE A 678 -23.29 -24.25 -45.25
N TRP A 679 -23.23 -25.42 -44.60
CA TRP A 679 -22.81 -26.66 -45.24
C TRP A 679 -23.78 -27.12 -46.33
N GLN A 680 -25.09 -27.12 -46.05
CA GLN A 680 -26.12 -27.48 -47.04
C GLN A 680 -26.13 -26.53 -48.24
N ARG A 681 -25.90 -25.22 -48.01
CA ARG A 681 -25.74 -24.22 -49.09
C ARG A 681 -24.53 -24.53 -49.99
N PHE A 682 -23.34 -24.71 -49.41
CA PHE A 682 -22.12 -25.05 -50.15
C PHE A 682 -22.26 -26.36 -50.93
N ARG A 683 -22.80 -27.38 -50.26
CA ARG A 683 -23.03 -28.70 -50.84
C ARG A 683 -24.05 -28.66 -51.97
N GLY A 684 -25.18 -27.98 -51.78
CA GLY A 684 -26.23 -27.84 -52.80
C GLY A 684 -25.71 -27.23 -54.10
N ALA A 685 -24.86 -26.19 -54.01
CA ALA A 685 -24.20 -25.61 -55.19
C ALA A 685 -23.26 -26.60 -55.90
N CYS A 686 -22.47 -27.37 -55.14
CA CYS A 686 -21.60 -28.41 -55.70
C CYS A 686 -22.39 -29.55 -56.36
N ASP A 687 -23.41 -30.07 -55.67
CA ASP A 687 -24.23 -31.19 -56.11
C ASP A 687 -25.08 -30.80 -57.34
N HIS A 688 -25.57 -29.55 -57.42
CA HIS A 688 -26.22 -28.98 -58.60
C HIS A 688 -25.30 -28.95 -59.82
N PHE A 689 -24.08 -28.42 -59.66
CA PHE A 689 -23.08 -28.42 -60.73
C PHE A 689 -22.79 -29.83 -61.24
N PHE A 690 -22.50 -30.78 -60.34
CA PHE A 690 -22.13 -32.14 -60.74
C PHE A 690 -23.32 -32.93 -61.32
N SER A 691 -24.56 -32.63 -60.91
CA SER A 691 -25.78 -33.15 -61.55
C SER A 691 -25.89 -32.67 -63.01
N ARG A 692 -25.74 -31.37 -63.26
CA ARG A 692 -25.71 -30.80 -64.63
C ARG A 692 -24.55 -31.37 -65.46
N TYR A 693 -23.36 -31.47 -64.88
CA TYR A 693 -22.17 -32.04 -65.52
C TYR A 693 -22.37 -33.51 -65.93
N ALA A 694 -23.10 -34.31 -65.14
CA ALA A 694 -23.45 -35.68 -65.49
C ALA A 694 -24.51 -35.76 -66.60
N GLN A 695 -25.50 -34.85 -66.59
CA GLN A 695 -26.61 -34.80 -67.55
C GLN A 695 -26.28 -34.04 -68.85
N ARG A 696 -25.08 -33.48 -69.01
CA ARG A 696 -24.67 -32.67 -70.17
C ARG A 696 -25.07 -33.27 -71.54
N HIS A 697 -24.91 -34.58 -71.69
CA HIS A 697 -25.22 -35.29 -72.95
C HIS A 697 -26.71 -35.57 -73.15
N ASP A 698 -27.52 -35.54 -72.09
CA ASP A 698 -28.99 -35.59 -72.19
C ASP A 698 -29.58 -34.22 -72.51
N ILE A 699 -28.98 -33.14 -71.97
CA ILE A 699 -29.30 -31.76 -72.32
C ILE A 699 -29.03 -31.52 -73.82
N GLU A 700 -27.84 -31.88 -74.31
CA GLU A 700 -27.47 -31.83 -75.74
C GLU A 700 -28.39 -32.68 -76.65
N ARG A 701 -29.00 -33.75 -76.12
CA ARG A 701 -29.98 -34.57 -76.85
C ARG A 701 -31.36 -33.91 -76.88
N GLY A 702 -31.82 -33.34 -75.77
CA GLY A 702 -33.14 -32.71 -75.65
C GLY A 702 -33.33 -31.55 -76.62
N GLU A 703 -32.31 -30.68 -76.75
CA GLU A 703 -32.33 -29.55 -77.69
C GLU A 703 -32.57 -29.99 -79.16
N ARG A 704 -32.01 -31.15 -79.56
CA ARG A 704 -32.20 -31.72 -80.91
C ARG A 704 -33.60 -32.28 -81.14
N VAL A 705 -34.25 -32.81 -80.10
CA VAL A 705 -35.65 -33.27 -80.20
C VAL A 705 -36.57 -32.07 -80.43
N ALA A 706 -36.41 -31.00 -79.65
CA ALA A 706 -37.19 -29.78 -79.79
C ALA A 706 -37.03 -29.13 -81.19
N ALA A 707 -35.82 -29.14 -81.76
CA ALA A 707 -35.58 -28.67 -83.12
C ALA A 707 -36.37 -29.43 -84.19
N ARG A 708 -36.56 -30.74 -84.03
CA ARG A 708 -37.38 -31.58 -84.94
C ARG A 708 -38.86 -31.36 -84.75
N GLU A 709 -39.33 -31.28 -83.51
CA GLU A 709 -40.73 -31.00 -83.18
C GLU A 709 -41.20 -29.67 -83.78
N ALA A 710 -40.35 -28.64 -83.78
CA ALA A 710 -40.64 -27.36 -84.42
C ALA A 710 -40.93 -27.50 -85.94
N ILE A 711 -40.15 -28.28 -86.68
CA ILE A 711 -40.33 -28.50 -88.12
C ILE A 711 -41.66 -29.23 -88.40
N VAL A 712 -42.04 -30.20 -87.56
CA VAL A 712 -43.32 -30.92 -87.67
C VAL A 712 -44.49 -29.98 -87.40
N ALA A 713 -44.41 -29.14 -86.36
CA ALA A 713 -45.45 -28.16 -86.03
C ALA A 713 -45.65 -27.11 -87.14
N GLU A 714 -44.57 -26.64 -87.79
CA GLU A 714 -44.66 -25.76 -88.98
C GLU A 714 -45.39 -26.43 -90.16
N LEU A 715 -45.34 -27.76 -90.31
CA LEU A 715 -46.08 -28.48 -91.34
C LEU A 715 -47.54 -28.80 -90.94
N GLU A 716 -47.79 -29.13 -89.67
CA GLU A 716 -49.14 -29.37 -89.14
C GLU A 716 -50.01 -28.10 -89.15
N THR A 717 -49.41 -26.93 -88.93
CA THR A 717 -50.08 -25.63 -89.05
C THR A 717 -50.47 -25.33 -90.51
N LEU A 718 -49.60 -25.60 -91.49
CA LEU A 718 -49.97 -25.54 -92.91
C LEU A 718 -51.07 -26.54 -93.28
N ALA A 719 -51.14 -27.70 -92.61
CA ALA A 719 -52.18 -28.69 -92.83
C ALA A 719 -53.57 -28.29 -92.29
N GLY A 720 -53.65 -27.20 -91.51
CA GLY A 720 -54.86 -26.82 -90.78
C GLY A 720 -55.23 -27.77 -89.63
N LEU A 721 -54.29 -28.61 -89.17
CA LEU A 721 -54.50 -29.62 -88.13
C LEU A 721 -54.32 -29.08 -86.70
N ALA A 722 -54.38 -27.76 -86.54
CA ALA A 722 -54.22 -27.09 -85.25
C ALA A 722 -55.47 -27.25 -84.35
N GLY A 723 -55.70 -28.48 -83.85
CA GLY A 723 -56.64 -28.73 -82.75
C GLY A 723 -57.54 -29.96 -82.89
N SER A 724 -57.00 -31.17 -82.76
CA SER A 724 -57.74 -32.34 -82.22
C SER A 724 -56.85 -33.54 -81.89
N GLN A 725 -56.60 -33.76 -80.59
CA GLN A 725 -56.47 -35.11 -80.04
C GLN A 725 -57.30 -35.19 -78.74
N SER A 726 -58.24 -36.15 -78.75
CA SER A 726 -59.03 -36.61 -77.60
C SER A 726 -58.12 -37.18 -76.50
N THR A 727 -58.43 -37.03 -75.20
CA THR A 727 -59.39 -37.85 -74.38
C THR A 727 -59.14 -39.38 -74.51
N VAL A 728 -59.17 -40.19 -73.45
CA VAL A 728 -60.27 -40.47 -72.51
C VAL A 728 -59.73 -41.12 -71.21
N ASP A 729 -60.25 -40.76 -70.02
CA ASP A 729 -60.92 -41.72 -69.09
C ASP A 729 -61.79 -41.03 -68.01
N SER A 730 -62.84 -41.68 -67.51
CA SER A 730 -63.93 -41.09 -66.69
C SER A 730 -65.01 -42.11 -66.22
N PRO A 731 -65.98 -41.74 -65.33
CA PRO A 731 -66.03 -40.65 -64.35
C PRO A 731 -66.21 -41.21 -62.90
N PRO A 732 -67.38 -41.36 -62.20
CA PRO A 732 -68.75 -40.79 -62.27
C PRO A 732 -69.25 -40.02 -61.01
N SER A 733 -70.30 -39.20 -61.19
CA SER A 733 -71.27 -38.67 -60.19
C SER A 733 -70.75 -37.65 -59.13
N THR A 734 -71.46 -36.55 -58.77
CA THR A 734 -72.91 -36.25 -58.85
C THR A 734 -73.18 -34.72 -58.89
N VAL A 735 -74.08 -34.25 -59.78
CA VAL A 735 -75.06 -33.11 -59.67
C VAL A 735 -74.57 -31.76 -59.05
N ASP A 736 -74.61 -30.60 -59.72
CA ASP A 736 -75.83 -29.89 -60.19
C ASP A 736 -75.53 -28.70 -61.15
N GLY A 737 -76.52 -28.21 -61.92
CA GLY A 737 -76.47 -26.92 -62.67
C GLY A 737 -76.49 -26.98 -64.21
N GLN A 738 -77.45 -26.28 -64.84
CA GLN A 738 -77.83 -26.38 -66.27
C GLN A 738 -77.12 -25.41 -67.26
N PRO A 739 -77.24 -25.61 -68.59
CA PRO A 739 -76.27 -25.11 -69.60
C PRO A 739 -76.80 -24.00 -70.54
N SER A 740 -75.93 -23.53 -71.45
CA SER A 740 -76.31 -22.92 -72.73
C SER A 740 -75.40 -23.39 -73.86
N THR A 741 -76.01 -23.81 -74.98
CA THR A 741 -75.37 -24.41 -76.17
C THR A 741 -75.35 -23.43 -77.34
N VAL A 742 -74.24 -23.37 -78.10
CA VAL A 742 -74.28 -22.98 -79.52
C VAL A 742 -73.39 -23.92 -80.32
N ASP A 743 -74.02 -24.61 -81.27
CA ASP A 743 -73.41 -25.48 -82.29
C ASP A 743 -72.97 -24.64 -83.50
N SER A 744 -71.90 -25.03 -84.19
CA SER A 744 -71.46 -24.46 -85.48
C SER A 744 -70.34 -25.28 -86.15
N GLN A 745 -70.68 -26.15 -87.10
CA GLN A 745 -69.73 -26.64 -88.11
C GLN A 745 -69.50 -25.57 -89.19
N PRO A 746 -68.25 -25.27 -89.60
CA PRO A 746 -67.96 -24.46 -90.78
C PRO A 746 -67.82 -25.32 -92.04
N SER A 747 -68.47 -24.89 -93.11
CA SER A 747 -68.46 -25.53 -94.43
C SER A 747 -67.23 -25.15 -95.27
N SER A 748 -66.88 -26.02 -96.21
CA SER A 748 -65.69 -25.95 -97.07
C SER A 748 -65.85 -24.99 -98.25
N THR A 749 -64.90 -24.06 -98.44
CA THR A 749 -64.26 -23.64 -99.72
C THR A 749 -63.20 -22.57 -99.41
N GLU A 750 -61.91 -22.91 -99.46
CA GLU A 750 -60.80 -21.98 -99.16
C GLU A 750 -59.68 -22.13 -100.20
N ALA A 751 -59.17 -21.02 -100.74
CA ALA A 751 -58.17 -21.02 -101.81
C ALA A 751 -56.75 -21.36 -101.28
N PRO A 752 -55.86 -21.96 -102.10
CA PRO A 752 -54.51 -22.30 -101.68
C PRO A 752 -53.62 -21.06 -101.43
N PRO A 753 -52.74 -21.07 -100.41
CA PRO A 753 -51.74 -20.02 -100.19
C PRO A 753 -50.79 -19.85 -101.40
N PRO A 754 -50.37 -18.62 -101.74
CA PRO A 754 -49.70 -18.32 -103.01
C PRO A 754 -48.31 -18.96 -103.22
N ASP A 755 -47.66 -19.46 -102.17
CA ASP A 755 -46.35 -20.14 -102.23
C ASP A 755 -46.36 -21.56 -101.63
N LEU A 756 -47.55 -22.16 -101.42
CA LEU A 756 -47.73 -23.43 -100.69
C LEU A 756 -46.76 -24.54 -101.15
N LEU A 757 -46.58 -24.71 -102.47
CA LEU A 757 -45.69 -25.71 -103.05
C LEU A 757 -44.22 -25.49 -102.71
N ALA A 758 -43.77 -24.23 -102.61
CA ALA A 758 -42.39 -23.89 -102.26
C ALA A 758 -42.13 -24.10 -100.77
N THR A 759 -43.04 -23.65 -99.90
CA THR A 759 -42.92 -23.83 -98.44
C THR A 759 -42.89 -25.31 -98.04
N VAL A 760 -43.77 -26.12 -98.62
CA VAL A 760 -43.83 -27.57 -98.39
C VAL A 760 -42.55 -28.29 -98.86
N ARG A 761 -41.95 -27.85 -99.99
CA ARG A 761 -40.64 -28.34 -100.43
C ARG A 761 -39.51 -27.94 -99.46
N GLY A 762 -39.52 -26.71 -98.95
CA GLY A 762 -38.52 -26.20 -97.99
C GLY A 762 -38.56 -26.90 -96.63
N LEU A 763 -39.76 -27.12 -96.07
CA LEU A 763 -39.96 -27.89 -94.83
C LEU A 763 -39.44 -29.32 -94.96
N ARG A 764 -39.74 -29.98 -96.08
CA ARG A 764 -39.24 -31.33 -96.39
C ARG A 764 -37.71 -31.38 -96.52
N GLY A 765 -37.07 -30.32 -97.02
CA GLY A 765 -35.61 -30.20 -97.04
C GLY A 765 -35.00 -30.12 -95.63
N ARG A 766 -35.54 -29.26 -94.76
CA ARG A 766 -35.10 -29.16 -93.35
C ARG A 766 -35.29 -30.48 -92.61
N TRP A 767 -36.43 -31.15 -92.79
CA TRP A 767 -36.72 -32.47 -92.22
C TRP A 767 -35.66 -33.52 -92.60
N GLN A 768 -35.27 -33.57 -93.87
CA GLN A 768 -34.22 -34.49 -94.35
C GLN A 768 -32.83 -34.18 -93.77
N SER A 769 -32.50 -32.91 -93.55
CA SER A 769 -31.24 -32.52 -92.91
C SER A 769 -31.18 -32.95 -91.45
N GLU A 770 -32.28 -32.77 -90.71
CA GLU A 770 -32.38 -33.22 -89.32
C GLU A 770 -32.31 -34.75 -89.21
N LEU A 771 -33.00 -35.50 -90.08
CA LEU A 771 -32.92 -36.96 -90.12
C LEU A 771 -31.50 -37.50 -90.38
N ALA A 772 -30.66 -36.76 -91.11
CA ALA A 772 -29.26 -37.13 -91.32
C ALA A 772 -28.39 -36.98 -90.06
N ALA A 773 -28.79 -36.13 -89.10
CA ALA A 773 -28.12 -35.97 -87.83
C ALA A 773 -28.48 -37.11 -86.85
N ARG A 774 -27.48 -37.71 -86.20
CA ARG A 774 -27.68 -38.69 -85.12
C ARG A 774 -27.92 -37.98 -83.78
N GLY A 775 -28.80 -38.51 -82.93
CA GLY A 775 -28.99 -38.02 -81.56
C GLY A 775 -30.40 -38.13 -80.96
N VAL A 776 -31.42 -38.52 -81.72
CA VAL A 776 -32.80 -38.68 -81.24
C VAL A 776 -33.16 -40.15 -81.07
N ASP A 777 -33.98 -40.45 -80.06
CA ASP A 777 -34.48 -41.80 -79.78
C ASP A 777 -35.34 -42.39 -80.93
N ARG A 778 -35.33 -43.72 -81.07
CA ARG A 778 -35.95 -44.41 -82.20
C ARG A 778 -37.48 -44.35 -82.20
N GLU A 779 -38.15 -44.44 -81.04
CA GLU A 779 -39.61 -44.38 -80.97
C GLU A 779 -40.09 -42.94 -81.20
N ARG A 780 -39.41 -41.97 -80.57
CA ARG A 780 -39.70 -40.54 -80.79
C ARG A 780 -39.44 -40.09 -82.22
N ALA A 781 -38.36 -40.56 -82.85
CA ALA A 781 -38.12 -40.30 -84.27
C ALA A 781 -39.27 -40.84 -85.14
N ALA A 782 -39.68 -42.10 -84.93
CA ALA A 782 -40.77 -42.72 -85.69
C ALA A 782 -42.11 -41.99 -85.52
N ALA A 783 -42.45 -41.55 -84.30
CA ALA A 783 -43.66 -40.78 -84.04
C ALA A 783 -43.66 -39.41 -84.74
N LEU A 784 -42.51 -38.74 -84.82
CA LEU A 784 -42.37 -37.46 -85.54
C LEU A 784 -42.37 -37.66 -87.07
N ASP A 785 -41.79 -38.76 -87.58
CA ASP A 785 -41.88 -39.15 -88.99
C ASP A 785 -43.33 -39.42 -89.41
N GLU A 786 -44.11 -40.14 -88.58
CA GLU A 786 -45.54 -40.42 -88.84
C GLU A 786 -46.37 -39.13 -88.84
N ARG A 787 -46.17 -38.25 -87.85
CA ARG A 787 -46.82 -36.93 -87.80
C ARG A 787 -46.49 -36.08 -89.02
N PHE A 788 -45.21 -36.01 -89.41
CA PHE A 788 -44.78 -35.30 -90.62
C PHE A 788 -45.47 -35.84 -91.88
N ALA A 789 -45.56 -37.17 -92.03
CA ALA A 789 -46.23 -37.80 -93.16
C ALA A 789 -47.76 -37.56 -93.18
N ALA A 790 -48.42 -37.60 -92.02
CA ALA A 790 -49.85 -37.32 -91.88
C ALA A 790 -50.17 -35.84 -92.17
N ALA A 791 -49.38 -34.91 -91.63
CA ALA A 791 -49.49 -33.49 -91.92
C ALA A 791 -49.32 -33.21 -93.42
N PHE A 792 -48.27 -33.76 -94.04
CA PHE A 792 -48.01 -33.65 -95.48
C PHE A 792 -49.21 -34.13 -96.31
N LYS A 793 -49.76 -35.31 -96.00
CA LYS A 793 -50.94 -35.87 -96.68
C LYS A 793 -52.15 -34.92 -96.59
N ASN A 794 -52.37 -34.33 -95.42
CA ASN A 794 -53.51 -33.45 -95.19
C ASN A 794 -53.36 -32.08 -95.86
N VAL A 795 -52.14 -31.52 -95.97
CA VAL A 795 -51.86 -30.35 -96.83
C VAL A 795 -52.24 -30.64 -98.28
N VAL A 796 -51.82 -31.80 -98.82
CA VAL A 796 -52.12 -32.20 -100.21
C VAL A 796 -53.62 -32.41 -100.41
N ALA A 797 -54.32 -33.00 -99.44
CA ALA A 797 -55.76 -33.23 -99.50
C ALA A 797 -56.61 -31.95 -99.34
N ARG A 798 -56.14 -30.94 -98.59
CA ARG A 798 -56.88 -29.69 -98.38
C ARG A 798 -56.89 -28.79 -99.61
N TRP A 799 -55.83 -28.80 -100.41
CA TRP A 799 -55.75 -28.03 -101.66
C TRP A 799 -55.35 -28.90 -102.87
N PRO A 800 -56.21 -29.84 -103.32
CA PRO A 800 -55.86 -30.76 -104.40
C PRO A 800 -55.48 -30.04 -105.69
N SER A 801 -56.10 -28.89 -105.99
CA SER A 801 -55.79 -28.07 -107.17
C SER A 801 -54.39 -27.47 -107.17
N ALA A 802 -53.79 -27.21 -106.01
CA ALA A 802 -52.43 -26.67 -105.90
C ALA A 802 -51.35 -27.74 -106.15
N PHE A 803 -51.69 -29.02 -105.98
CA PHE A 803 -50.80 -30.15 -106.21
C PHE A 803 -51.14 -30.93 -107.48
N SER A 804 -52.36 -30.76 -108.04
CA SER A 804 -52.84 -31.45 -109.24
C SER A 804 -51.89 -31.30 -110.43
N GLY A 805 -51.58 -32.41 -111.08
CA GLY A 805 -50.63 -32.50 -112.20
C GLY A 805 -49.14 -32.40 -111.82
N THR A 806 -48.80 -31.99 -110.59
CA THR A 806 -47.39 -31.84 -110.13
C THR A 806 -46.74 -33.19 -109.77
N ASP A 807 -45.48 -33.16 -109.33
CA ASP A 807 -44.78 -34.30 -108.76
C ASP A 807 -45.39 -34.82 -107.45
N LEU A 808 -46.31 -34.07 -106.84
CA LEU A 808 -46.96 -34.38 -105.57
C LEU A 808 -48.44 -34.80 -105.69
N ASP A 809 -48.98 -34.96 -106.91
CA ASP A 809 -50.38 -35.40 -107.17
C ASP A 809 -50.55 -36.93 -107.00
N PRO A 810 -51.28 -37.42 -105.98
CA PRO A 810 -51.44 -38.87 -105.77
C PRO A 810 -52.26 -39.58 -106.85
N ASP A 811 -53.29 -38.95 -107.42
CA ASP A 811 -54.22 -39.60 -108.36
C ASP A 811 -53.66 -39.63 -109.78
N ALA A 812 -53.00 -38.54 -110.23
CA ALA A 812 -52.27 -38.55 -111.49
C ALA A 812 -51.11 -39.56 -111.45
N ASN A 813 -50.43 -39.68 -110.31
CA ASN A 813 -49.40 -40.69 -110.10
C ASN A 813 -49.97 -42.12 -110.14
N ARG A 814 -51.17 -42.38 -109.60
CA ARG A 814 -51.87 -43.68 -109.76
C ARG A 814 -52.13 -44.06 -111.20
N ARG A 815 -52.77 -43.17 -111.96
CA ARG A 815 -53.14 -43.42 -113.36
C ARG A 815 -51.92 -43.66 -114.24
N ARG A 816 -50.80 -42.95 -113.98
CA ARG A 816 -49.51 -43.18 -114.65
C ARG A 816 -48.97 -44.59 -114.34
N MET A 817 -48.98 -45.03 -113.08
CA MET A 817 -48.55 -46.40 -112.72
C MET A 817 -49.46 -47.46 -113.35
N GLU A 818 -50.78 -47.33 -113.27
CA GLU A 818 -51.75 -48.29 -113.84
C GLU A 818 -51.59 -48.46 -115.35
N THR A 819 -51.39 -47.36 -116.08
CA THR A 819 -51.16 -47.39 -117.53
C THR A 819 -49.90 -48.18 -117.89
N ILE A 820 -48.82 -47.98 -117.12
CA ILE A 820 -47.56 -48.72 -117.28
C ILE A 820 -47.74 -50.20 -116.93
N VAL A 821 -48.45 -50.52 -115.84
CA VAL A 821 -48.76 -51.90 -115.43
C VAL A 821 -49.53 -52.65 -116.52
N LYS A 822 -50.64 -52.06 -117.00
CA LYS A 822 -51.50 -52.69 -118.00
C LYS A 822 -50.75 -53.00 -119.30
N ARG A 823 -49.93 -52.05 -119.79
CA ARG A 823 -49.12 -52.24 -121.00
C ARG A 823 -48.15 -53.43 -120.88
N MET A 824 -47.61 -53.70 -119.69
CA MET A 824 -46.78 -54.89 -119.46
C MET A 824 -47.61 -56.19 -119.33
N GLU A 825 -48.82 -56.13 -118.77
CA GLU A 825 -49.73 -57.29 -118.71
C GLU A 825 -50.21 -57.72 -120.12
N ASP A 826 -50.50 -56.75 -120.99
CA ASP A 826 -50.87 -56.98 -122.40
C ASP A 826 -49.68 -57.57 -123.21
N LEU A 827 -48.47 -57.00 -123.04
CA LEU A 827 -47.23 -57.51 -123.65
C LEU A 827 -46.87 -58.94 -123.18
N ALA A 828 -47.11 -59.25 -121.90
CA ALA A 828 -46.91 -60.61 -121.38
C ALA A 828 -47.86 -61.64 -122.01
N SER A 829 -49.04 -61.20 -122.44
CA SER A 829 -50.09 -62.08 -122.98
C SER A 829 -49.90 -62.35 -124.47
N SER A 830 -49.42 -61.38 -125.25
CA SER A 830 -49.17 -61.55 -126.70
C SER A 830 -48.03 -62.52 -127.05
N LEU A 831 -47.16 -62.84 -126.07
CA LEU A 831 -46.03 -63.76 -126.21
C LEU A 831 -46.37 -65.24 -125.88
N ALA A 832 -47.64 -65.56 -125.63
CA ALA A 832 -48.12 -66.91 -125.33
C ALA A 832 -48.89 -67.52 -126.52
N GLY A 833 -48.39 -68.64 -127.07
CA GLY A 833 -49.03 -69.37 -128.17
C GLY A 833 -50.17 -70.32 -127.72
N PRO A 834 -50.95 -70.90 -128.67
CA PRO A 834 -52.10 -71.75 -128.35
C PRO A 834 -51.70 -73.07 -127.67
N ALA A 835 -52.46 -73.48 -126.65
CA ALA A 835 -52.14 -74.63 -125.81
C ALA A 835 -52.70 -75.96 -126.34
N LEU A 836 -52.05 -77.07 -125.97
CA LEU A 836 -52.63 -78.41 -126.00
C LEU A 836 -52.73 -78.98 -124.58
N SER A 837 -53.89 -79.57 -124.32
CA SER A 837 -54.37 -80.01 -123.02
C SER A 837 -54.34 -81.52 -122.86
N GLY A 838 -54.14 -81.99 -121.62
CA GLY A 838 -54.93 -83.10 -121.08
C GLY A 838 -54.55 -84.55 -121.46
N ASP A 839 -53.96 -85.21 -120.46
CA ASP A 839 -54.44 -86.49 -119.91
C ASP A 839 -53.98 -87.84 -120.52
N ALA A 840 -54.20 -88.88 -119.72
CA ALA A 840 -53.98 -90.32 -119.91
C ALA A 840 -52.54 -90.88 -119.79
N ALA A 841 -52.45 -92.03 -119.12
CA ALA A 841 -51.20 -92.69 -118.74
C ALA A 841 -50.51 -93.39 -119.91
N VAL A 842 -49.20 -93.20 -120.04
CA VAL A 842 -48.35 -93.93 -121.00
C VAL A 842 -47.03 -94.38 -120.36
N SER A 843 -46.66 -95.63 -120.63
CA SER A 843 -45.47 -96.33 -120.15
C SER A 843 -44.16 -95.54 -120.36
N PRO A 844 -43.16 -95.64 -119.45
CA PRO A 844 -41.88 -94.92 -119.56
C PRO A 844 -41.16 -95.07 -120.91
N THR A 845 -41.27 -96.22 -121.57
CA THR A 845 -40.61 -96.48 -122.87
C THR A 845 -41.14 -95.61 -124.01
N THR A 846 -42.44 -95.29 -124.04
CA THR A 846 -43.00 -94.40 -125.08
C THR A 846 -42.54 -92.95 -124.90
N ARG A 847 -42.28 -92.53 -123.65
CA ARG A 847 -41.78 -91.18 -123.35
C ARG A 847 -40.36 -90.97 -123.89
N LEU A 848 -39.51 -92.01 -123.84
CA LEU A 848 -38.17 -91.98 -124.45
C LEU A 848 -38.24 -91.91 -125.99
N ALA A 849 -39.19 -92.62 -126.60
CA ALA A 849 -39.39 -92.62 -128.05
C ALA A 849 -39.86 -91.25 -128.58
N ALA A 850 -40.70 -90.53 -127.83
CA ALA A 850 -41.10 -89.17 -128.17
C ALA A 850 -39.90 -88.19 -128.15
N MET A 851 -39.06 -88.25 -127.11
CA MET A 851 -37.87 -87.40 -126.98
C MET A 851 -36.85 -87.62 -128.11
N LEU A 852 -36.66 -88.86 -128.55
CA LEU A 852 -35.82 -89.18 -129.71
C LEU A 852 -36.38 -88.68 -131.04
N LYS A 853 -37.71 -88.58 -131.18
CA LYS A 853 -38.36 -88.15 -132.42
C LYS A 853 -38.33 -86.62 -132.60
N GLU A 854 -38.44 -85.86 -131.51
CA GLU A 854 -38.41 -84.40 -131.57
C GLU A 854 -36.98 -83.84 -131.66
N ALA A 855 -35.97 -84.56 -131.13
CA ALA A 855 -34.56 -84.24 -131.36
C ALA A 855 -34.15 -84.26 -132.85
N LEU A 856 -34.88 -84.99 -133.71
CA LEU A 856 -34.68 -84.99 -135.16
C LEU A 856 -35.38 -83.81 -135.88
N ALA A 857 -36.39 -83.18 -135.26
CA ALA A 857 -37.06 -82.01 -135.83
C ALA A 857 -36.20 -80.72 -135.77
N ALA A 858 -35.02 -80.79 -135.16
CA ALA A 858 -34.14 -79.64 -134.91
C ALA A 858 -33.36 -79.11 -136.14
N ASN A 859 -33.43 -79.74 -137.33
CA ASN A 859 -32.47 -79.52 -138.43
C ASN A 859 -33.04 -79.29 -139.84
N THR A 860 -34.23 -78.68 -139.98
CA THR A 860 -34.68 -78.10 -141.27
C THR A 860 -34.73 -76.57 -141.23
N ILE A 861 -34.11 -75.96 -142.24
CA ILE A 861 -33.70 -74.55 -142.32
C ILE A 861 -34.88 -73.57 -142.27
N GLY A 862 -34.80 -72.53 -141.41
CA GLY A 862 -35.54 -71.27 -141.62
C GLY A 862 -36.19 -70.58 -140.40
N GLY A 863 -36.60 -71.31 -139.35
CA GLY A 863 -37.58 -70.78 -138.37
C GLY A 863 -37.09 -69.89 -137.21
N LYS A 864 -35.79 -69.86 -136.88
CA LYS A 864 -35.31 -69.28 -135.60
C LYS A 864 -35.17 -67.75 -135.53
N ALA A 865 -35.16 -67.04 -136.65
CA ALA A 865 -34.84 -65.60 -136.66
C ALA A 865 -35.99 -64.67 -136.22
N ASP A 866 -37.24 -65.11 -136.39
CA ASP A 866 -38.43 -64.27 -136.22
C ASP A 866 -38.89 -64.22 -134.73
N GLU A 867 -38.86 -65.37 -134.05
CA GLU A 867 -39.18 -65.50 -132.62
C GLU A 867 -38.19 -64.70 -131.74
N ASP A 868 -36.89 -64.80 -132.04
CA ASP A 868 -35.82 -64.16 -131.26
C ASP A 868 -35.83 -62.62 -131.41
N SER A 869 -36.30 -62.12 -132.56
CA SER A 869 -36.49 -60.69 -132.81
C SER A 869 -37.68 -60.12 -132.03
N ARG A 870 -38.79 -60.86 -131.92
CA ARG A 870 -39.93 -60.50 -131.05
C ARG A 870 -39.53 -60.42 -129.58
N LEU A 871 -38.75 -61.38 -129.08
CA LEU A 871 -38.32 -61.42 -127.67
C LEU A 871 -37.44 -60.24 -127.28
N ARG A 872 -36.55 -59.77 -128.17
CA ARG A 872 -35.71 -58.59 -127.90
C ARG A 872 -36.51 -57.28 -127.85
N ALA A 873 -37.51 -57.12 -128.71
CA ALA A 873 -38.38 -55.94 -128.68
C ALA A 873 -39.15 -55.82 -127.34
N ALA A 874 -39.67 -56.94 -126.83
CA ALA A 874 -40.36 -56.98 -125.54
C ALA A 874 -39.44 -56.63 -124.34
N ALA A 875 -38.16 -56.99 -124.40
CA ALA A 875 -37.20 -56.70 -123.34
C ALA A 875 -36.86 -55.20 -123.21
N GLU A 876 -36.91 -54.44 -124.31
CA GLU A 876 -36.65 -52.99 -124.29
C GLU A 876 -37.83 -52.21 -123.69
N GLU A 877 -39.08 -52.57 -124.03
CA GLU A 877 -40.27 -51.95 -123.43
C GLU A 877 -40.31 -52.12 -121.90
N VAL A 878 -39.91 -53.30 -121.40
CA VAL A 878 -39.79 -53.57 -119.95
C VAL A 878 -38.82 -52.58 -119.27
N ARG A 879 -37.66 -52.29 -119.88
CA ARG A 879 -36.65 -51.41 -119.27
C ARG A 879 -37.14 -49.96 -119.21
N GLN A 880 -37.76 -49.46 -120.27
CA GLN A 880 -38.35 -48.11 -120.28
C GLN A 880 -39.49 -47.99 -119.27
N ALA A 881 -40.34 -49.02 -119.16
CA ALA A 881 -41.40 -49.07 -118.17
C ALA A 881 -40.85 -48.98 -116.73
N GLN A 882 -39.77 -49.70 -116.41
CA GLN A 882 -39.16 -49.69 -115.06
C GLN A 882 -38.63 -48.31 -114.64
N GLN A 883 -37.92 -47.60 -115.51
CA GLN A 883 -37.39 -46.25 -115.19
C GLN A 883 -38.52 -45.23 -115.01
N ASN A 884 -39.57 -45.33 -115.81
CA ASN A 884 -40.73 -44.45 -115.68
C ASN A 884 -41.51 -44.75 -114.38
N PHE A 885 -41.64 -46.03 -114.01
CA PHE A 885 -42.34 -46.44 -112.79
C PHE A 885 -41.67 -45.92 -111.50
N SER A 886 -40.32 -45.94 -111.42
CA SER A 886 -39.60 -45.48 -110.23
C SER A 886 -39.58 -43.96 -110.03
N ARG A 887 -39.84 -43.18 -111.09
CA ARG A 887 -39.87 -41.71 -111.06
C ARG A 887 -41.25 -41.13 -110.72
N ILE A 888 -42.28 -41.96 -110.60
CA ILE A 888 -43.64 -41.48 -110.29
C ILE A 888 -43.76 -41.12 -108.80
N GLY A 889 -44.21 -39.89 -108.55
CA GLY A 889 -44.32 -39.25 -107.25
C GLY A 889 -45.35 -39.89 -106.30
N VAL A 890 -45.45 -39.33 -105.10
CA VAL A 890 -46.14 -39.95 -103.94
C VAL A 890 -47.59 -40.31 -104.26
N MET A 891 -48.05 -41.45 -103.72
CA MET A 891 -49.37 -42.05 -103.87
C MET A 891 -49.61 -42.99 -102.67
N PRO A 892 -50.85 -43.23 -102.21
CA PRO A 892 -51.12 -44.10 -101.05
C PRO A 892 -50.40 -45.45 -101.07
N ASP A 893 -49.74 -45.81 -99.97
CA ASP A 893 -48.82 -46.95 -99.90
C ASP A 893 -49.45 -48.30 -100.24
N HIS A 894 -50.72 -48.52 -99.88
CA HIS A 894 -51.41 -49.78 -100.17
C HIS A 894 -51.65 -49.97 -101.68
N GLU A 895 -52.07 -48.90 -102.37
CA GLU A 895 -52.23 -48.88 -103.84
C GLU A 895 -50.87 -48.99 -104.54
N ARG A 896 -49.85 -48.30 -104.00
CA ARG A 896 -48.47 -48.33 -104.52
C ARG A 896 -47.90 -49.73 -104.46
N ARG A 897 -48.09 -50.45 -103.34
CA ARG A 897 -47.70 -51.86 -103.20
C ARG A 897 -48.47 -52.73 -104.19
N ALA A 898 -49.80 -52.61 -104.26
CA ALA A 898 -50.63 -53.42 -105.16
C ALA A 898 -50.25 -53.26 -106.65
N LEU A 899 -49.98 -52.04 -107.11
CA LEU A 899 -49.54 -51.77 -108.48
C LEU A 899 -48.09 -52.20 -108.72
N THR A 900 -47.19 -52.02 -107.74
CA THR A 900 -45.81 -52.52 -107.82
C THR A 900 -45.80 -54.05 -107.96
N ASP A 901 -46.60 -54.77 -107.17
CA ASP A 901 -46.69 -56.23 -107.24
C ASP A 901 -47.24 -56.72 -108.58
N ARG A 902 -48.26 -56.05 -109.15
CA ARG A 902 -48.76 -56.36 -110.50
C ARG A 902 -47.68 -56.13 -111.56
N PHE A 903 -47.02 -54.98 -111.52
CA PHE A 903 -45.95 -54.63 -112.44
C PHE A 903 -44.80 -55.64 -112.41
N GLN A 904 -44.34 -56.01 -111.21
CA GLN A 904 -43.30 -57.02 -111.01
C GLN A 904 -43.74 -58.42 -111.50
N ARG A 905 -45.00 -58.81 -111.31
CA ARG A 905 -45.55 -60.07 -111.85
C ARG A 905 -45.59 -60.09 -113.39
N ALA A 906 -46.00 -58.99 -114.03
CA ALA A 906 -46.03 -58.89 -115.48
C ALA A 906 -44.61 -58.99 -116.09
N ILE A 907 -43.67 -58.22 -115.54
CA ILE A 907 -42.24 -58.28 -115.92
C ILE A 907 -41.69 -59.68 -115.70
N ARG A 908 -42.02 -60.34 -114.58
CA ARG A 908 -41.58 -61.71 -114.31
C ARG A 908 -42.02 -62.67 -115.41
N ARG A 909 -43.29 -62.65 -115.85
CA ARG A 909 -43.79 -63.50 -116.95
C ARG A 909 -43.04 -63.25 -118.28
N ILE A 910 -42.83 -61.99 -118.66
CA ILE A 910 -42.07 -61.63 -119.88
C ILE A 910 -40.64 -62.17 -119.78
N SER A 911 -39.97 -61.95 -118.64
CA SER A 911 -38.61 -62.42 -118.40
C SER A 911 -38.48 -63.94 -118.23
N GLU A 912 -39.52 -64.64 -117.78
CA GLU A 912 -39.57 -66.11 -117.71
C GLU A 912 -39.69 -66.71 -119.12
N ARG A 913 -40.48 -66.10 -120.02
CA ARG A 913 -40.57 -66.54 -121.42
C ARG A 913 -39.26 -66.30 -122.17
N ALA A 914 -38.67 -65.11 -122.04
CA ALA A 914 -37.33 -64.83 -122.58
C ALA A 914 -36.24 -65.70 -121.93
N GLY A 915 -36.38 -65.99 -120.62
CA GLY A 915 -35.46 -66.81 -119.84
C GLY A 915 -35.55 -68.32 -120.14
N GLN A 916 -36.68 -68.83 -120.60
CA GLN A 916 -36.80 -70.21 -121.08
C GLN A 916 -36.04 -70.42 -122.41
N ALA A 917 -35.95 -69.39 -123.25
CA ALA A 917 -35.02 -69.38 -124.38
C ALA A 917 -33.55 -69.19 -123.95
N GLY A 918 -33.31 -68.41 -122.88
CA GLY A 918 -31.96 -68.04 -122.41
C GLY A 918 -31.25 -68.98 -121.43
N ARG A 919 -31.94 -69.93 -120.78
CA ARG A 919 -31.37 -70.85 -119.76
C ARG A 919 -30.45 -71.97 -120.32
N ALA A 920 -29.71 -71.66 -121.39
CA ALA A 920 -28.71 -72.53 -122.03
C ALA A 920 -27.25 -72.04 -121.84
N GLY A 921 -27.00 -70.97 -121.09
CA GLY A 921 -25.66 -70.44 -120.76
C GLY A 921 -25.57 -69.92 -119.32
N GLY A 922 -24.39 -69.97 -118.68
CA GLY A 922 -24.28 -69.91 -117.21
C GLY A 922 -23.23 -68.99 -116.57
N ALA A 923 -23.32 -68.96 -115.23
CA ALA A 923 -22.47 -68.52 -114.10
C ALA A 923 -21.23 -67.58 -114.23
N GLY A 924 -21.09 -66.72 -113.20
CA GLY A 924 -19.91 -65.90 -112.82
C GLY A 924 -20.33 -64.47 -112.41
N TRP A 925 -19.75 -63.76 -111.43
CA TRP A 925 -18.66 -64.01 -110.46
C TRP A 925 -18.85 -63.03 -109.25
N ALA A 926 -18.02 -63.11 -108.19
CA ALA A 926 -18.19 -62.31 -106.95
C ALA A 926 -17.07 -61.26 -106.74
N GLY A 927 -17.25 -60.29 -105.83
CA GLY A 927 -16.09 -59.63 -105.18
C GLY A 927 -16.23 -58.23 -104.56
N ALA A 928 -15.53 -58.07 -103.43
CA ALA A 928 -14.91 -56.86 -102.85
C ALA A 928 -15.74 -55.82 -102.07
N ALA A 929 -15.05 -55.15 -101.13
CA ALA A 929 -15.61 -54.37 -100.03
C ALA A 929 -15.03 -52.93 -99.96
N GLY A 930 -15.69 -52.04 -99.21
CA GLY A 930 -15.02 -50.84 -98.67
C GLY A 930 -15.87 -49.60 -98.37
N ARG A 931 -15.88 -49.19 -97.09
CA ARG A 931 -15.94 -47.79 -96.58
C ARG A 931 -17.03 -46.84 -97.14
N ARG A 932 -18.12 -46.64 -96.39
CA ARG A 932 -18.26 -45.57 -95.37
C ARG A 932 -19.54 -45.77 -94.55
#